data_AF-A0A2E9NHA3-F1
#
_entry.id   AF-A0A2E9NHA3-F1
#
_cell.length_a   1.000
_cell.length_b   1.000
_cell.length_c   1.000
_cell.angle_alpha   90.00
_cell.angle_beta   90.00
_cell.angle_gamma   90.00
#
_symmetry.space_group_name_H-M   'P 1'
#
loop_
_entity.id
_entity.type
_entity.pdbx_description
1 polymer ?
#
loop_
_entity_poly.entity_id
_entity_poly.type
_entity_poly.pdbx_seq_one_letter_code
_entity_poly.pdbx_strand_id
1 'polypeptide(L)'
;MSEVDVESVMAGLKGFQRAAVDHVIERFYGVGGEGRSGRFLVADETGLGKSIVARGVIARAIEHLQTVDRVDRIDIVYVCSNTDLATQNLRRLNVTGDEHIGMATRLTMLARESRRLTAPSSGSGKRVNLVSFTPGTSFSDGGWRQGSAPERAMLTIILDQIANRTDSDRRVTRLMMHGTVRSPQRFDNRYVKPLRADLSGEPDPRIVDAFTRLINENGTLGRFVSLREEMKFKRAVPAELWHRTHDLISDLRQALAKAGVDTLEPDLIILDEFQRFRHLLNPDSGDAADLAHALFEHRDARVLLLSATPYKPFTNSDDGDDDHYEDFLATVRFLAGGSAGSEREVAASLAEYRQTLTVGGDAAAAASRVRAVLTPLMTRSERPPIGERDDLVAVHHLPTTSPTADDLREWAALRALGHAVDSPVDLEYWKSIPYFASFMDGYKTADKVKTALEGAASSTVADLLASTRSLDRQAVEAYEQIDLGNGHLRALADETLGRGWWQLLWVPPTMPYLEPGPIYAPLSDGSVTKRVLFSAWTGVPTAIAALLSYEADRLAAGDRTLLRDNTPDARKAVGARLQYRLADGRPAAMSTLALFWPHPALAELGDPLAAARESGTQVPAASLVERIGERLDAGPDTDQVADAVFSYPGLLPDSLRSAGAERLLEYRSEEGRFAGLLEHVRLALDTAGIGTHTHPDLARIAAHSPGNIAWRALRSIAGPDVTAEGLWGAAFELVRGIRTLFNRTESTALLVTLYGEQPYWRSVIEYCADGNLQAVMDEYLFQLVSEGGGAELDDDGLAALARRAVESMELRPARYVARDNTPERGEIPMMARFALRYGGRFSSDADEAAGVRQGEVRAAFNSPFAPFVLASTSVGQEGIDFHWWSHSILHWNLPSNPVDFEQREGRVNRFAGHAVRKNVVEHHWNDVLLSNDVRAWRAAFDAAATSSNELGEFSPWWMYPGSARIHRVIAHYPLSRDIAKYEQLRTALTLYRLTLGQPRQEDMVELLAKKGVDGEAVPTIDLRPPVP
;
A
#
# COMPACT_ATOMS: atom_id res chain seq x y z
N MET A 1 -24.75 -15.94 -13.37
CA MET A 1 -24.00 -15.63 -14.60
C MET A 1 -22.53 -15.72 -14.23
N SER A 2 -21.76 -16.67 -14.79
CA SER A 2 -20.34 -16.86 -14.42
C SER A 2 -19.44 -17.13 -15.64
N GLU A 3 -19.76 -16.52 -16.78
CA GLU A 3 -18.78 -16.35 -17.86
C GLU A 3 -18.05 -15.04 -17.62
N VAL A 4 -16.72 -15.04 -17.80
CA VAL A 4 -15.90 -13.83 -17.70
C VAL A 4 -16.36 -12.86 -18.78
N ASP A 5 -16.75 -11.65 -18.39
CA ASP A 5 -17.06 -10.57 -19.35
C ASP A 5 -15.76 -9.94 -19.85
N VAL A 6 -15.14 -10.62 -20.82
CA VAL A 6 -13.86 -10.22 -21.41
C VAL A 6 -13.98 -8.84 -22.06
N GLU A 7 -15.09 -8.57 -22.73
CA GLU A 7 -15.33 -7.29 -23.41
C GLU A 7 -15.38 -6.13 -22.42
N SER A 8 -16.04 -6.30 -21.26
CA SER A 8 -16.02 -5.33 -20.17
C SER A 8 -14.61 -5.10 -19.60
N VAL A 9 -13.84 -6.17 -19.38
CA VAL A 9 -12.44 -6.05 -18.92
C VAL A 9 -11.59 -5.29 -19.94
N MET A 10 -11.71 -5.61 -21.23
CA MET A 10 -10.95 -4.99 -22.32
C MET A 10 -11.39 -3.55 -22.60
N ALA A 11 -12.66 -3.21 -22.39
CA ALA A 11 -13.17 -1.85 -22.47
C ALA A 11 -12.56 -0.92 -21.41
N GLY A 12 -12.23 -1.46 -20.24
CA GLY A 12 -11.53 -0.74 -19.17
C GLY A 12 -10.04 -0.45 -19.43
N LEU A 13 -9.43 -1.09 -20.44
CA LEU A 13 -8.02 -0.88 -20.81
C LEU A 13 -7.86 0.35 -21.72
N LYS A 14 -6.75 1.08 -21.55
CA LYS A 14 -6.33 2.12 -22.50
C LYS A 14 -5.73 1.51 -23.77
N GLY A 15 -5.61 2.29 -24.85
CA GLY A 15 -5.17 1.78 -26.16
C GLY A 15 -3.84 1.04 -26.12
N PHE A 16 -2.80 1.65 -25.51
CA PHE A 16 -1.50 0.99 -25.35
C PHE A 16 -1.56 -0.28 -24.48
N GLN A 17 -2.39 -0.30 -23.43
CA GLN A 17 -2.57 -1.47 -22.57
C GLN A 17 -3.27 -2.59 -23.32
N ARG A 18 -4.31 -2.26 -24.09
CA ARG A 18 -5.04 -3.19 -24.96
C ARG A 18 -4.12 -3.80 -26.01
N ALA A 19 -3.34 -2.98 -26.71
CA ALA A 19 -2.36 -3.45 -27.69
C ALA A 19 -1.31 -4.39 -27.06
N ALA A 20 -0.86 -4.11 -25.82
CA ALA A 20 0.03 -5.01 -25.09
C ALA A 20 -0.64 -6.36 -24.78
N VAL A 21 -1.90 -6.35 -24.31
CA VAL A 21 -2.67 -7.58 -24.05
C VAL A 21 -2.83 -8.40 -25.33
N ASP A 22 -3.30 -7.77 -26.41
CA ASP A 22 -3.55 -8.45 -27.69
C ASP A 22 -2.26 -9.06 -28.25
N HIS A 23 -1.14 -8.34 -28.16
CA HIS A 23 0.15 -8.86 -28.60
C HIS A 23 0.67 -10.01 -27.73
N VAL A 24 0.50 -9.96 -26.40
CA VAL A 24 0.84 -11.08 -25.51
C VAL A 24 0.02 -12.32 -25.85
N ILE A 25 -1.29 -12.17 -26.06
CA ILE A 25 -2.20 -13.27 -26.38
C ILE A 25 -1.86 -13.87 -27.74
N GLU A 26 -1.59 -13.05 -28.76
CA GLU A 26 -1.10 -13.54 -30.05
C GLU A 26 0.21 -14.33 -29.89
N ARG A 27 1.12 -13.89 -29.02
CA ARG A 27 2.38 -14.60 -28.76
C ARG A 27 2.20 -15.93 -28.03
N PHE A 28 1.25 -16.02 -27.10
CA PHE A 28 0.99 -17.23 -26.31
C PHE A 28 0.09 -18.27 -27.01
N TYR A 29 -0.94 -17.80 -27.72
CA TYR A 29 -2.05 -18.64 -28.21
C TYR A 29 -2.38 -18.41 -29.70
N GLY A 30 -1.70 -17.47 -30.38
CA GLY A 30 -1.91 -17.20 -31.81
C GLY A 30 -1.41 -18.30 -32.75
N VAL A 31 -1.60 -18.09 -34.05
CA VAL A 31 -1.26 -19.08 -35.10
C VAL A 31 0.25 -19.36 -35.10
N GLY A 32 0.62 -20.64 -34.93
CA GLY A 32 2.02 -21.06 -34.78
C GLY A 32 2.59 -20.92 -33.35
N GLY A 33 1.74 -20.65 -32.36
CA GLY A 33 2.13 -20.52 -30.94
C GLY A 33 2.76 -21.77 -30.33
N GLU A 34 2.42 -22.98 -30.80
CA GLU A 34 2.98 -24.24 -30.31
C GLU A 34 4.50 -24.38 -30.51
N GLY A 35 5.09 -23.60 -31.44
CA GLY A 35 6.54 -23.56 -31.69
C GLY A 35 7.27 -22.38 -31.02
N ARG A 36 6.57 -21.53 -30.27
CA ARG A 36 7.15 -20.37 -29.57
C ARG A 36 7.51 -20.75 -28.13
N SER A 37 8.37 -19.95 -27.49
CA SER A 37 8.86 -20.23 -26.12
C SER A 37 7.78 -20.27 -25.05
N GLY A 38 6.59 -19.69 -25.31
CA GLY A 38 5.53 -19.52 -24.32
C GLY A 38 5.87 -18.49 -23.23
N ARG A 39 6.93 -17.68 -23.41
CA ARG A 39 7.45 -16.74 -22.41
C ARG A 39 7.47 -15.32 -23.00
N PHE A 40 7.01 -14.32 -22.25
CA PHE A 40 6.92 -12.93 -22.71
C PHE A 40 7.18 -11.91 -21.60
N LEU A 41 7.74 -10.75 -21.94
CA LEU A 41 8.04 -9.67 -21.00
C LEU A 41 7.25 -8.39 -21.34
N VAL A 42 6.48 -7.87 -20.39
CA VAL A 42 5.91 -6.52 -20.44
C VAL A 42 6.76 -5.59 -19.57
N ALA A 43 7.51 -4.71 -20.24
CA ALA A 43 8.51 -3.84 -19.64
C ALA A 43 8.10 -2.37 -19.51
N ASP A 44 6.80 -2.09 -19.40
CA ASP A 44 6.23 -0.74 -19.33
C ASP A 44 6.78 0.09 -18.16
N GLU A 45 6.85 1.41 -18.33
CA GLU A 45 7.30 2.36 -17.32
C GLU A 45 6.55 2.20 -15.98
N THR A 46 7.20 2.59 -14.89
CA THR A 46 6.60 2.52 -13.55
C THR A 46 5.33 3.37 -13.47
N GLY A 47 4.23 2.72 -13.07
CA GLY A 47 2.93 3.36 -12.85
C GLY A 47 1.95 3.33 -14.02
N LEU A 48 2.30 2.71 -15.15
CA LEU A 48 1.40 2.53 -16.31
C LEU A 48 0.41 1.36 -16.19
N GLY A 49 0.34 0.70 -15.03
CA GLY A 49 -0.66 -0.34 -14.77
C GLY A 49 -0.31 -1.72 -15.33
N LYS A 50 0.91 -2.21 -15.13
CA LYS A 50 1.32 -3.59 -15.52
C LYS A 50 0.39 -4.69 -15.00
N SER A 51 -0.12 -4.56 -13.77
CA SER A 51 -1.11 -5.50 -13.23
C SER A 51 -2.48 -5.41 -13.94
N ILE A 52 -2.83 -4.25 -14.52
CA ILE A 52 -4.04 -4.08 -15.34
C ILE A 52 -3.85 -4.75 -16.71
N VAL A 53 -2.66 -4.64 -17.31
CA VAL A 53 -2.30 -5.43 -18.50
C VAL A 53 -2.39 -6.93 -18.18
N ALA A 54 -1.82 -7.37 -17.05
CA ALA A 54 -1.92 -8.76 -16.61
C ALA A 54 -3.37 -9.22 -16.40
N ARG A 55 -4.25 -8.38 -15.85
CA ARG A 55 -5.70 -8.65 -15.73
C ARG A 55 -6.34 -8.89 -17.11
N GLY A 56 -6.00 -8.08 -18.11
CA GLY A 56 -6.46 -8.28 -19.49
C GLY A 56 -5.94 -9.58 -20.10
N VAL A 57 -4.66 -9.90 -19.88
CA VAL A 57 -4.08 -11.18 -20.32
C VAL A 57 -4.79 -12.36 -19.65
N ILE A 58 -5.09 -12.28 -18.35
CA ILE A 58 -5.86 -13.30 -17.62
C ILE A 58 -7.24 -13.50 -18.25
N ALA A 59 -7.99 -12.41 -18.52
CA ALA A 59 -9.32 -12.50 -19.11
C ALA A 59 -9.31 -13.22 -20.47
N ARG A 60 -8.42 -12.80 -21.37
CA ARG A 60 -8.25 -13.42 -22.70
C ARG A 60 -7.69 -14.85 -22.63
N ALA A 61 -6.81 -15.15 -21.68
CA ALA A 61 -6.31 -16.51 -21.48
C ALA A 61 -7.42 -17.44 -20.99
N ILE A 62 -8.27 -16.99 -20.06
CA ILE A 62 -9.44 -17.77 -19.61
C ILE A 62 -10.39 -18.03 -20.79
N GLU A 63 -10.72 -17.00 -21.57
CA GLU A 63 -11.56 -17.12 -22.78
C GLU A 63 -11.06 -18.22 -23.72
N HIS A 64 -9.75 -18.21 -24.01
CA HIS A 64 -9.13 -19.23 -24.84
C HIS A 64 -9.18 -20.63 -24.19
N LEU A 65 -8.70 -20.76 -22.95
CA LEU A 65 -8.55 -22.05 -22.26
C LEU A 65 -9.89 -22.74 -21.96
N GLN A 66 -10.98 -21.98 -21.83
CA GLN A 66 -12.34 -22.54 -21.73
C GLN A 66 -12.71 -23.39 -22.95
N THR A 67 -12.17 -23.08 -24.14
CA THR A 67 -12.45 -23.81 -25.39
C THR A 67 -11.54 -25.02 -25.65
N VAL A 68 -10.48 -25.20 -24.86
CA VAL A 68 -9.44 -26.21 -25.12
C VAL A 68 -9.78 -27.55 -24.44
N ASP A 69 -10.25 -28.55 -25.16
CA ASP A 69 -10.76 -29.83 -24.58
C ASP A 69 -9.84 -30.55 -23.59
N ARG A 70 -8.51 -30.44 -23.76
CA ARG A 70 -7.51 -31.10 -22.90
C ARG A 70 -7.30 -30.45 -21.52
N VAL A 71 -7.87 -29.27 -21.30
CA VAL A 71 -7.76 -28.51 -20.04
C VAL A 71 -9.03 -28.77 -19.23
N ASP A 72 -8.92 -29.39 -18.06
CA ASP A 72 -10.07 -29.70 -17.19
C ASP A 72 -10.38 -28.56 -16.20
N ARG A 73 -9.35 -27.82 -15.78
CA ARG A 73 -9.42 -26.63 -14.92
C ARG A 73 -8.33 -25.64 -15.33
N ILE A 74 -8.53 -24.37 -15.02
CA ILE A 74 -7.62 -23.28 -15.38
C ILE A 74 -6.91 -22.79 -14.11
N ASP A 75 -5.59 -23.01 -14.02
CA ASP A 75 -4.77 -22.62 -12.87
C ASP A 75 -3.82 -21.47 -13.24
N ILE A 76 -4.09 -20.29 -12.67
CA ILE A 76 -3.30 -19.08 -12.87
C ILE A 76 -2.43 -18.83 -11.64
N VAL A 77 -1.12 -18.79 -11.84
CA VAL A 77 -0.13 -18.59 -10.78
C VAL A 77 0.42 -17.19 -10.83
N TYR A 78 0.31 -16.45 -9.72
CA TYR A 78 0.83 -15.10 -9.58
C TYR A 78 1.98 -15.06 -8.56
N VAL A 79 3.20 -14.77 -9.01
CA VAL A 79 4.38 -14.67 -8.16
C VAL A 79 4.72 -13.20 -7.96
N CYS A 80 4.84 -12.77 -6.71
CA CYS A 80 5.17 -11.37 -6.39
C CYS A 80 6.07 -11.25 -5.16
N SER A 81 6.63 -10.05 -4.95
CA SER A 81 7.66 -9.87 -3.92
C SER A 81 7.16 -9.75 -2.48
N ASN A 82 5.88 -9.46 -2.25
CA ASN A 82 5.31 -9.18 -0.93
C ASN A 82 3.87 -9.70 -0.82
N THR A 83 3.50 -10.28 0.33
CA THR A 83 2.16 -10.82 0.62
C THR A 83 1.06 -9.74 0.63
N ASP A 84 1.36 -8.51 1.07
CA ASP A 84 0.40 -7.39 1.01
C ASP A 84 0.12 -7.01 -0.46
N LEU A 85 1.17 -6.98 -1.29
CA LEU A 85 1.04 -6.80 -2.73
C LEU A 85 0.25 -7.95 -3.37
N ALA A 86 0.51 -9.19 -2.96
CA ALA A 86 -0.22 -10.37 -3.42
C ALA A 86 -1.72 -10.21 -3.20
N THR A 87 -2.12 -9.89 -1.97
CA THR A 87 -3.53 -9.75 -1.60
C THR A 87 -4.22 -8.62 -2.38
N GLN A 88 -3.55 -7.48 -2.56
CA GLN A 88 -4.07 -6.35 -3.34
C GLN A 88 -4.21 -6.70 -4.82
N ASN A 89 -3.15 -7.22 -5.43
CA ASN A 89 -3.15 -7.51 -6.86
C ASN A 89 -4.07 -8.69 -7.18
N LEU A 90 -4.21 -9.69 -6.32
CA LEU A 90 -5.19 -10.77 -6.50
C LEU A 90 -6.62 -10.25 -6.66
N ARG A 91 -7.05 -9.27 -5.85
CA ARG A 91 -8.37 -8.64 -6.00
C ARG A 91 -8.51 -7.92 -7.34
N ARG A 92 -7.46 -7.22 -7.77
CA ARG A 92 -7.43 -6.51 -9.07
C ARG A 92 -7.40 -7.46 -10.26
N LEU A 93 -6.71 -8.60 -10.14
CA LEU A 93 -6.52 -9.62 -11.18
C LEU A 93 -7.72 -10.56 -11.30
N ASN A 94 -8.62 -10.59 -10.31
CA ASN A 94 -9.83 -11.41 -10.36
C ASN A 94 -10.83 -10.84 -11.39
N VAL A 95 -11.11 -11.62 -12.44
CA VAL A 95 -12.00 -11.24 -13.56
C VAL A 95 -13.31 -12.03 -13.62
N THR A 96 -13.48 -13.01 -12.74
CA THR A 96 -14.63 -13.93 -12.72
C THR A 96 -15.70 -13.52 -11.71
N GLY A 97 -15.41 -12.55 -10.84
CA GLY A 97 -16.33 -12.04 -9.81
C GLY A 97 -16.51 -12.95 -8.59
N ASP A 98 -15.88 -14.13 -8.54
CA ASP A 98 -15.94 -15.03 -7.38
C ASP A 98 -14.84 -14.64 -6.38
N GLU A 99 -15.24 -14.08 -5.23
CA GLU A 99 -14.37 -13.61 -4.16
C GLU A 99 -13.45 -14.72 -3.58
N HIS A 100 -13.80 -16.00 -3.79
CA HIS A 100 -13.08 -17.15 -3.25
C HIS A 100 -12.03 -17.74 -4.21
N ILE A 101 -11.80 -17.12 -5.37
CA ILE A 101 -10.83 -17.60 -6.37
C ILE A 101 -9.37 -17.28 -6.01
N GLY A 102 -9.16 -16.18 -5.30
CA GLY A 102 -7.82 -15.71 -4.91
C GLY A 102 -7.27 -16.44 -3.70
N MET A 103 -6.19 -17.19 -3.87
CA MET A 103 -5.54 -17.95 -2.79
C MET A 103 -4.12 -17.47 -2.55
N ALA A 104 -3.88 -16.75 -1.45
CA ALA A 104 -2.53 -16.48 -0.96
C ALA A 104 -2.08 -17.62 -0.05
N THR A 105 -1.21 -18.49 -0.56
CA THR A 105 -0.72 -19.66 0.19
C THR A 105 0.75 -19.95 -0.14
N ARG A 106 1.37 -20.87 0.60
CA ARG A 106 2.71 -21.39 0.29
C ARG A 106 2.57 -22.70 -0.49
N LEU A 107 3.55 -23.05 -1.33
CA LEU A 107 3.55 -24.31 -2.07
C LEU A 107 3.40 -25.53 -1.15
N THR A 108 4.07 -25.51 0.00
CA THR A 108 3.97 -26.53 1.06
C THR A 108 2.59 -26.64 1.71
N MET A 109 1.74 -25.62 1.55
CA MET A 109 0.38 -25.57 2.12
C MET A 109 -0.70 -25.81 1.06
N LEU A 110 -0.36 -26.03 -0.21
CA LEU A 110 -1.32 -26.37 -1.27
C LEU A 110 -2.17 -27.60 -0.95
N ALA A 111 -1.61 -28.56 -0.22
CA ALA A 111 -2.34 -29.74 0.25
C ALA A 111 -3.60 -29.39 1.06
N ARG A 112 -3.59 -28.25 1.77
CA ARG A 112 -4.75 -27.72 2.49
C ARG A 112 -5.86 -27.22 1.56
N GLU A 113 -5.46 -26.69 0.42
CA GLU A 113 -6.31 -25.97 -0.52
C GLU A 113 -6.79 -26.84 -1.69
N SER A 114 -6.23 -28.04 -1.85
CA SER A 114 -6.52 -29.01 -2.91
C SER A 114 -8.01 -29.18 -3.25
N ARG A 115 -8.87 -29.37 -2.25
CA ARG A 115 -10.32 -29.53 -2.44
C ARG A 115 -10.98 -28.29 -3.01
N ARG A 116 -10.45 -27.10 -2.71
CA ARG A 116 -10.94 -25.84 -3.29
C ARG A 116 -10.51 -25.71 -4.74
N LEU A 117 -9.29 -26.16 -5.08
CA LEU A 117 -8.78 -26.16 -6.45
C LEU A 117 -9.55 -27.13 -7.37
N THR A 118 -10.05 -28.24 -6.82
CA THR A 118 -10.81 -29.27 -7.56
C THR A 118 -12.33 -29.20 -7.36
N ALA A 119 -12.82 -28.19 -6.64
CA ALA A 119 -14.25 -28.01 -6.46
C ALA A 119 -14.94 -27.75 -7.81
N PRO A 120 -16.16 -28.29 -8.03
CA PRO A 120 -16.92 -27.99 -9.24
C PRO A 120 -17.16 -26.48 -9.35
N SER A 121 -17.10 -25.97 -10.58
CA SER A 121 -17.35 -24.56 -10.86
C SER A 121 -18.79 -24.17 -10.50
N SER A 122 -18.96 -22.93 -10.04
CA SER A 122 -20.26 -22.36 -9.69
C SER A 122 -21.15 -22.07 -10.92
N GLY A 123 -20.68 -22.35 -12.15
CA GLY A 123 -21.44 -22.18 -13.38
C GLY A 123 -20.97 -23.10 -14.52
N SER A 124 -21.32 -22.80 -15.77
CA SER A 124 -21.24 -23.74 -16.90
C SER A 124 -19.84 -23.98 -17.50
N GLY A 125 -18.85 -23.18 -17.11
CA GLY A 125 -17.46 -23.29 -17.60
C GLY A 125 -16.53 -24.07 -16.68
N LYS A 126 -15.29 -24.29 -17.13
CA LYS A 126 -14.19 -24.86 -16.33
C LYS A 126 -13.88 -23.99 -15.13
N ARG A 127 -13.43 -24.62 -14.02
CA ARG A 127 -13.02 -23.92 -12.81
C ARG A 127 -11.79 -23.06 -13.09
N VAL A 128 -11.79 -21.82 -12.60
CA VAL A 128 -10.64 -20.92 -12.63
C VAL A 128 -10.12 -20.74 -11.21
N ASN A 129 -8.82 -20.98 -11.01
CA ASN A 129 -8.13 -20.76 -9.75
C ASN A 129 -7.05 -19.68 -9.93
N LEU A 130 -6.95 -18.74 -9.00
CA LEU A 130 -5.90 -17.71 -9.01
C LEU A 130 -5.07 -17.84 -7.72
N VAL A 131 -3.87 -18.40 -7.85
CA VAL A 131 -3.01 -18.73 -6.71
C VAL A 131 -1.82 -17.79 -6.68
N SER A 132 -1.60 -17.10 -5.57
CA SER A 132 -0.43 -16.23 -5.41
C SER A 132 0.64 -16.84 -4.50
N PHE A 133 1.91 -16.69 -4.89
CA PHE A 133 3.08 -17.07 -4.11
C PHE A 133 4.02 -15.89 -3.88
N THR A 134 4.76 -15.91 -2.77
CA THR A 134 5.86 -14.98 -2.51
C THR A 134 7.19 -15.74 -2.41
N PRO A 135 8.21 -15.43 -3.23
CA PRO A 135 9.42 -16.25 -3.27
C PRO A 135 10.17 -16.35 -1.96
N GLY A 136 10.25 -15.25 -1.20
CA GLY A 136 10.88 -15.26 0.12
C GLY A 136 10.27 -16.28 1.09
N THR A 137 9.01 -16.67 0.92
CA THR A 137 8.34 -17.64 1.82
C THR A 137 8.02 -18.97 1.17
N SER A 138 7.88 -19.01 -0.16
CA SER A 138 7.44 -20.18 -0.93
C SER A 138 8.56 -20.89 -1.67
N PHE A 139 9.63 -20.17 -2.04
CA PHE A 139 10.78 -20.70 -2.78
C PHE A 139 12.08 -20.68 -1.97
N SER A 140 12.20 -19.87 -0.90
CA SER A 140 13.50 -19.68 -0.23
C SER A 140 13.85 -20.68 0.88
N ASP A 141 15.14 -21.02 0.95
CA ASP A 141 15.84 -21.63 2.10
C ASP A 141 16.24 -20.60 3.18
N GLY A 142 15.95 -19.31 2.94
CA GLY A 142 16.44 -18.18 3.74
C GLY A 142 15.66 -17.89 5.03
N GLY A 143 14.50 -18.51 5.22
CA GLY A 143 13.87 -18.62 6.53
C GLY A 143 14.54 -19.73 7.34
N TRP A 144 14.59 -19.62 8.67
CA TRP A 144 15.08 -20.66 9.59
C TRP A 144 14.91 -22.08 8.99
N ARG A 145 15.98 -22.89 8.88
CA ARG A 145 16.00 -24.26 8.26
C ARG A 145 14.81 -25.18 8.59
N GLN A 146 14.08 -24.85 9.65
CA GLN A 146 12.91 -25.54 10.19
C GLN A 146 11.57 -25.15 9.54
N GLY A 147 11.51 -24.11 8.69
CA GLY A 147 10.26 -23.55 8.18
C GLY A 147 9.35 -22.95 9.26
N SER A 148 8.10 -22.64 8.90
CA SER A 148 7.07 -22.14 9.83
C SER A 148 6.38 -23.26 10.60
N ALA A 149 5.72 -22.94 11.72
CA ALA A 149 4.97 -23.93 12.51
C ALA A 149 3.81 -24.59 11.71
N PRO A 150 3.03 -23.88 10.88
CA PRO A 150 2.03 -24.51 10.02
C PRO A 150 2.61 -25.52 9.00
N GLU A 151 3.76 -25.23 8.39
CA GLU A 151 4.42 -26.14 7.44
C GLU A 151 4.87 -27.44 8.13
N ARG A 152 5.51 -27.32 9.30
CA ARG A 152 5.89 -28.48 10.10
C ARG A 152 4.67 -29.29 10.54
N ALA A 153 3.54 -28.63 10.78
CA ALA A 153 2.29 -29.30 11.13
C ALA A 153 1.74 -30.10 9.94
N MET A 154 1.76 -29.54 8.73
CA MET A 154 1.38 -30.25 7.50
C MET A 154 2.25 -31.50 7.28
N LEU A 155 3.58 -31.36 7.39
CA LEU A 155 4.50 -32.50 7.31
C LEU A 155 4.21 -33.55 8.38
N THR A 156 3.91 -33.13 9.61
CA THR A 156 3.56 -34.06 10.70
C THR A 156 2.27 -34.83 10.37
N ILE A 157 1.27 -34.19 9.75
CA ILE A 157 0.03 -34.84 9.34
C ILE A 157 0.28 -35.89 8.26
N ILE A 158 1.07 -35.56 7.22
CA ILE A 158 1.41 -36.48 6.13
C ILE A 158 2.26 -37.66 6.66
N LEU A 159 3.29 -37.38 7.47
CA LEU A 159 4.12 -38.41 8.10
C LEU A 159 3.33 -39.32 9.06
N ASP A 160 2.30 -38.77 9.72
CA ASP A 160 1.36 -39.56 10.55
C ASP A 160 0.58 -40.61 9.74
N GLN A 161 0.41 -40.39 8.43
CA GLN A 161 -0.26 -41.33 7.51
C GLN A 161 0.71 -42.35 6.92
N ILE A 162 1.87 -41.89 6.44
CA ILE A 162 2.77 -42.73 5.64
C ILE A 162 3.83 -43.48 6.47
N ALA A 163 4.29 -42.92 7.61
CA ALA A 163 5.45 -43.42 8.34
C ALA A 163 5.25 -43.68 9.85
N ASN A 164 4.36 -42.96 10.55
CA ASN A 164 4.18 -43.11 12.00
C ASN A 164 3.05 -44.09 12.34
N ARG A 165 3.42 -45.31 12.76
CA ARG A 165 2.45 -46.39 13.03
C ARG A 165 2.08 -46.52 14.50
N THR A 166 2.94 -46.05 15.42
CA THR A 166 2.71 -46.14 16.87
C THR A 166 2.55 -44.77 17.53
N ASP A 167 1.96 -44.74 18.73
CA ASP A 167 1.89 -43.51 19.55
C ASP A 167 3.28 -42.97 19.90
N SER A 168 4.26 -43.87 20.03
CA SER A 168 5.66 -43.50 20.23
C SER A 168 6.21 -42.72 19.03
N ASP A 169 5.96 -43.20 17.80
CA ASP A 169 6.40 -42.53 16.58
C ASP A 169 5.78 -41.13 16.45
N ARG A 170 4.48 -41.03 16.74
CA ARG A 170 3.73 -39.77 16.71
C ARG A 170 4.25 -38.76 17.72
N ARG A 171 4.57 -39.24 18.94
CA ARG A 171 5.16 -38.42 20.01
C ARG A 171 6.55 -37.91 19.60
N VAL A 172 7.41 -38.79 19.08
CA VAL A 172 8.79 -38.44 18.70
C VAL A 172 8.81 -37.50 17.49
N THR A 173 7.92 -37.69 16.52
CA THR A 173 7.79 -36.77 15.38
C THR A 173 7.44 -35.35 15.85
N ARG A 174 6.49 -35.20 16.78
CA ARG A 174 6.16 -33.89 17.36
C ARG A 174 7.32 -33.29 18.17
N LEU A 175 8.14 -34.13 18.81
CA LEU A 175 9.37 -33.70 19.47
C LEU A 175 10.38 -33.12 18.47
N MET A 176 10.55 -33.75 17.31
CA MET A 176 11.42 -33.28 16.23
C MET A 176 10.87 -32.01 15.55
N MET A 177 9.54 -31.95 15.36
CA MET A 177 8.87 -30.92 14.54
C MET A 177 8.43 -29.66 15.30
N HIS A 178 8.56 -29.57 16.63
CA HIS A 178 8.06 -28.39 17.36
C HIS A 178 8.87 -27.10 17.08
N GLY A 179 10.17 -27.22 16.83
CA GLY A 179 11.06 -26.11 16.50
C GLY A 179 11.07 -24.98 17.52
N THR A 180 10.80 -23.74 17.07
CA THR A 180 10.74 -22.53 17.93
C THR A 180 9.52 -22.48 18.87
N VAL A 181 8.56 -23.38 18.71
CA VAL A 181 7.40 -23.47 19.61
C VAL A 181 7.86 -24.02 20.97
N ARG A 182 7.47 -23.36 22.07
CA ARG A 182 7.93 -23.66 23.43
C ARG A 182 7.87 -25.14 23.87
N SER A 183 6.96 -25.96 23.31
CA SER A 183 6.91 -27.40 23.60
C SER A 183 6.21 -28.21 22.50
N PRO A 184 6.49 -29.52 22.39
CA PRO A 184 5.80 -30.42 21.46
C PRO A 184 4.29 -30.49 21.69
N GLN A 185 3.83 -30.42 22.94
CA GLN A 185 2.40 -30.41 23.27
C GLN A 185 1.71 -29.14 22.78
N ARG A 186 2.37 -27.97 22.91
CA ARG A 186 1.83 -26.71 22.38
C ARG A 186 1.81 -26.72 20.85
N PHE A 187 2.83 -27.30 20.22
CA PHE A 187 2.87 -27.47 18.78
C PHE A 187 1.70 -28.34 18.27
N ASP A 188 1.46 -29.49 18.91
CA ASP A 188 0.35 -30.38 18.57
C ASP A 188 -1.02 -29.70 18.75
N ASN A 189 -1.24 -29.04 19.88
CA ASN A 189 -2.53 -28.44 20.20
C ASN A 189 -2.84 -27.15 19.42
N ARG A 190 -1.83 -26.35 19.08
CA ARG A 190 -2.03 -25.04 18.45
C ARG A 190 -1.91 -25.07 16.92
N TYR A 191 -1.22 -26.08 16.37
CA TYR A 191 -0.99 -26.15 14.92
C TYR A 191 -1.45 -27.48 14.31
N VAL A 192 -1.06 -28.64 14.85
CA VAL A 192 -1.38 -29.94 14.22
C VAL A 192 -2.87 -30.29 14.32
N LYS A 193 -3.46 -30.23 15.51
CA LYS A 193 -4.88 -30.55 15.72
C LYS A 193 -5.83 -29.57 15.02
N PRO A 194 -5.65 -28.24 15.11
CA PRO A 194 -6.48 -27.29 14.37
C PRO A 194 -6.37 -27.51 12.86
N LEU A 195 -5.16 -27.63 12.31
CA LEU A 195 -4.97 -27.87 10.87
C LEU A 195 -5.63 -29.18 10.40
N ARG A 196 -5.55 -30.26 11.20
CA ARG A 196 -6.25 -31.52 10.90
C ARG A 196 -7.77 -31.36 10.91
N ALA A 197 -8.31 -30.54 11.81
CA ALA A 197 -9.75 -30.24 11.83
C ALA A 197 -10.16 -29.42 10.60
N ASP A 198 -9.37 -28.40 10.24
CA ASP A 198 -9.62 -27.54 9.08
C ASP A 198 -9.59 -28.32 7.75
N LEU A 199 -8.69 -29.30 7.61
CA LEU A 199 -8.57 -30.16 6.42
C LEU A 199 -9.84 -31.00 6.13
N SER A 200 -10.78 -31.09 7.08
CA SER A 200 -12.03 -31.84 6.92
C SER A 200 -11.80 -33.29 6.43
N GLY A 201 -10.72 -33.93 6.89
CA GLY A 201 -10.27 -35.28 6.46
C GLY A 201 -8.76 -35.37 6.20
N GLU A 202 -8.37 -36.20 5.22
CA GLU A 202 -6.97 -36.43 4.83
C GLU A 202 -6.46 -35.39 3.81
N PRO A 203 -5.15 -35.09 3.78
CA PRO A 203 -4.52 -34.28 2.73
C PRO A 203 -4.72 -34.89 1.34
N ASP A 204 -4.58 -34.09 0.27
CA ASP A 204 -4.76 -34.55 -1.11
C ASP A 204 -3.92 -35.81 -1.41
N PRO A 205 -4.54 -36.94 -1.79
CA PRO A 205 -3.82 -38.16 -2.14
C PRO A 205 -2.78 -37.94 -3.23
N ARG A 206 -3.03 -37.07 -4.23
CA ARG A 206 -2.07 -36.79 -5.31
C ARG A 206 -0.77 -36.16 -4.77
N ILE A 207 -0.90 -35.19 -3.86
CA ILE A 207 0.25 -34.53 -3.22
C ILE A 207 0.95 -35.52 -2.28
N VAL A 208 0.20 -36.31 -1.52
CA VAL A 208 0.77 -37.33 -0.61
C VAL A 208 1.54 -38.40 -1.39
N ASP A 209 1.01 -38.87 -2.52
CA ASP A 209 1.63 -39.89 -3.37
C ASP A 209 2.90 -39.34 -4.06
N ALA A 210 2.83 -38.14 -4.64
CA ALA A 210 3.98 -37.46 -5.23
C ALA A 210 5.07 -37.20 -4.18
N PHE A 211 4.69 -36.68 -3.00
CA PHE A 211 5.61 -36.47 -1.88
C PHE A 211 6.26 -37.78 -1.44
N THR A 212 5.47 -38.83 -1.25
CA THR A 212 5.95 -40.16 -0.83
C THR A 212 6.93 -40.73 -1.84
N ARG A 213 6.67 -40.58 -3.14
CA ARG A 213 7.58 -41.00 -4.21
C ARG A 213 8.92 -40.27 -4.11
N LEU A 214 8.88 -38.94 -4.04
CA LEU A 214 10.08 -38.08 -3.98
C LEU A 214 10.96 -38.41 -2.76
N ILE A 215 10.37 -38.54 -1.56
CA ILE A 215 11.14 -38.84 -0.34
C ILE A 215 11.68 -40.27 -0.27
N ASN A 216 11.11 -41.19 -1.06
CA ASN A 216 11.63 -42.55 -1.21
C ASN A 216 12.82 -42.58 -2.15
N GLU A 217 12.69 -41.94 -3.31
CA GLU A 217 13.73 -41.89 -4.35
C GLU A 217 15.01 -41.21 -3.86
N ASN A 218 14.90 -40.11 -3.11
CA ASN A 218 16.06 -39.39 -2.56
C ASN A 218 16.54 -39.92 -1.19
N GLY A 219 15.93 -40.99 -0.67
CA GLY A 219 16.27 -41.63 0.60
C GLY A 219 15.91 -40.84 1.86
N THR A 220 15.23 -39.70 1.76
CA THR A 220 14.84 -38.84 2.89
C THR A 220 13.93 -39.58 3.88
N LEU A 221 13.03 -40.45 3.40
CA LEU A 221 12.17 -41.25 4.28
C LEU A 221 12.98 -42.18 5.18
N GLY A 222 14.01 -42.84 4.63
CA GLY A 222 14.92 -43.70 5.40
C GLY A 222 15.64 -42.91 6.48
N ARG A 223 16.18 -41.73 6.14
CA ARG A 223 16.84 -40.83 7.11
C ARG A 223 15.89 -40.40 8.24
N PHE A 224 14.63 -40.08 7.89
CA PHE A 224 13.61 -39.72 8.88
C PHE A 224 13.33 -40.86 9.87
N VAL A 225 13.13 -42.08 9.37
CA VAL A 225 12.85 -43.24 10.23
C VAL A 225 14.04 -43.55 11.14
N SER A 226 15.28 -43.52 10.63
CA SER A 226 16.48 -43.71 11.44
C SER A 226 16.62 -42.67 12.55
N LEU A 227 16.45 -41.38 12.22
CA LEU A 227 16.57 -40.30 13.20
C LEU A 227 15.46 -40.36 14.26
N ARG A 228 14.25 -40.78 13.87
CA ARG A 228 13.13 -41.01 14.80
C ARG A 228 13.45 -42.12 15.80
N GLU A 229 14.06 -43.22 15.37
CA GLU A 229 14.45 -44.30 16.29
C GLU A 229 15.57 -43.87 17.26
N GLU A 230 16.56 -43.10 16.80
CA GLU A 230 17.59 -42.49 17.67
C GLU A 230 16.99 -41.59 18.76
N MET A 231 15.84 -40.98 18.48
CA MET A 231 15.13 -40.02 19.34
C MET A 231 14.10 -40.67 20.29
N LYS A 232 13.85 -41.98 20.18
CA LYS A 232 12.74 -42.70 20.84
C LYS A 232 12.70 -42.59 22.36
N PHE A 233 13.87 -42.50 23.01
CA PHE A 233 14.00 -42.41 24.47
C PHE A 233 14.43 -41.03 24.97
N LYS A 234 14.47 -40.03 24.09
CA LYS A 234 14.89 -38.66 24.43
C LYS A 234 13.68 -37.82 24.85
N ARG A 235 13.90 -36.86 25.77
CA ARG A 235 12.87 -35.90 26.24
C ARG A 235 12.94 -34.54 25.54
N ALA A 236 14.08 -34.24 24.91
CA ALA A 236 14.38 -33.02 24.15
C ALA A 236 15.29 -33.40 22.98
N VAL A 237 15.35 -32.56 21.94
CA VAL A 237 16.31 -32.71 20.84
C VAL A 237 17.73 -32.44 21.39
N PRO A 238 18.63 -33.42 21.41
CA PRO A 238 20.01 -33.21 21.86
C PRO A 238 20.76 -32.27 20.90
N ALA A 239 21.75 -31.53 21.41
CA ALA A 239 22.53 -30.59 20.60
C ALA A 239 23.21 -31.28 19.40
N GLU A 240 23.69 -32.52 19.57
CA GLU A 240 24.31 -33.33 18.52
C GLU A 240 23.37 -33.74 17.37
N LEU A 241 22.05 -33.77 17.61
CA LEU A 241 21.03 -34.12 16.63
C LEU A 241 20.27 -32.91 16.09
N TRP A 242 20.56 -31.71 16.61
CA TRP A 242 19.86 -30.49 16.24
C TRP A 242 20.01 -30.17 14.75
N HIS A 243 21.24 -30.12 14.24
CA HIS A 243 21.51 -29.86 12.81
C HIS A 243 20.89 -30.93 11.91
N ARG A 244 21.07 -32.22 12.24
CA ARG A 244 20.49 -33.34 11.48
C ARG A 244 18.96 -33.27 11.41
N THR A 245 18.30 -32.87 12.51
CA THR A 245 16.85 -32.71 12.54
C THR A 245 16.41 -31.54 11.63
N HIS A 246 17.16 -30.44 11.65
CA HIS A 246 16.83 -29.25 10.86
C HIS A 246 17.03 -29.50 9.36
N ASP A 247 18.13 -30.13 8.98
CA ASP A 247 18.42 -30.44 7.58
C ASP A 247 17.37 -31.40 7.03
N LEU A 248 16.97 -32.41 7.81
CA LEU A 248 15.87 -33.32 7.44
C LEU A 248 14.53 -32.61 7.26
N ILE A 249 14.20 -31.63 8.12
CA ILE A 249 12.98 -30.83 7.97
C ILE A 249 13.04 -30.02 6.67
N SER A 250 14.21 -29.49 6.31
CA SER A 250 14.43 -28.79 5.04
C SER A 250 14.14 -29.71 3.85
N ASP A 251 14.74 -30.90 3.81
CA ASP A 251 14.54 -31.89 2.73
C ASP A 251 13.07 -32.28 2.58
N LEU A 252 12.37 -32.51 3.70
CA LEU A 252 10.94 -32.84 3.70
C LEU A 252 10.09 -31.68 3.20
N ARG A 253 10.42 -30.43 3.56
CA ARG A 253 9.71 -29.24 3.06
C ARG A 253 9.90 -29.08 1.56
N GLN A 254 11.12 -29.26 1.05
CA GLN A 254 11.43 -29.16 -0.37
C GLN A 254 10.68 -30.21 -1.18
N ALA A 255 10.67 -31.47 -0.71
CA ALA A 255 9.91 -32.54 -1.36
C ALA A 255 8.40 -32.27 -1.37
N LEU A 256 7.85 -31.71 -0.28
CA LEU A 256 6.43 -31.35 -0.22
C LEU A 256 6.09 -30.19 -1.16
N ALA A 257 6.99 -29.20 -1.27
CA ALA A 257 6.80 -28.07 -2.19
C ALA A 257 6.79 -28.54 -3.65
N LYS A 258 7.73 -29.43 -4.04
CA LYS A 258 7.79 -30.04 -5.37
C LYS A 258 6.54 -30.86 -5.69
N ALA A 259 6.08 -31.69 -4.74
CA ALA A 259 4.81 -32.41 -4.89
C ALA A 259 3.59 -31.48 -5.07
N GLY A 260 3.61 -30.30 -4.43
CA GLY A 260 2.61 -29.26 -4.61
C GLY A 260 2.61 -28.68 -6.03
N VAL A 261 3.78 -28.39 -6.60
CA VAL A 261 3.92 -27.89 -7.99
C VAL A 261 3.39 -28.91 -9.00
N ASP A 262 3.76 -30.19 -8.86
CA ASP A 262 3.31 -31.27 -9.75
C ASP A 262 1.78 -31.42 -9.77
N THR A 263 1.10 -31.07 -8.67
CA THR A 263 -0.36 -31.18 -8.56
C THR A 263 -1.09 -29.90 -8.98
N LEU A 264 -0.39 -28.77 -9.09
CA LEU A 264 -0.98 -27.47 -9.41
C LEU A 264 -1.32 -27.33 -10.90
N GLU A 265 -0.61 -28.01 -11.81
CA GLU A 265 -0.87 -28.02 -13.27
C GLU A 265 -1.08 -26.60 -13.87
N PRO A 266 -0.12 -25.66 -13.72
CA PRO A 266 -0.32 -24.27 -14.10
C PRO A 266 -0.49 -24.05 -15.62
N ASP A 267 -1.44 -23.19 -16.01
CA ASP A 267 -1.67 -22.76 -17.40
C ASP A 267 -1.04 -21.40 -17.71
N LEU A 268 -1.09 -20.47 -16.75
CA LEU A 268 -0.52 -19.13 -16.88
C LEU A 268 0.22 -18.74 -15.60
N ILE A 269 1.48 -18.36 -15.73
CA ILE A 269 2.35 -17.96 -14.64
C ILE A 269 2.74 -16.51 -14.87
N ILE A 270 2.48 -15.66 -13.89
CA ILE A 270 2.76 -14.22 -13.94
C ILE A 270 3.79 -13.90 -12.86
N LEU A 271 4.96 -13.43 -13.26
CA LEU A 271 6.01 -12.98 -12.34
C LEU A 271 6.04 -11.45 -12.33
N ASP A 272 5.57 -10.87 -11.23
CA ASP A 272 5.62 -9.43 -11.01
C ASP A 272 6.91 -9.03 -10.27
N GLU A 273 7.49 -7.89 -10.68
CA GLU A 273 8.77 -7.38 -10.20
C GLU A 273 9.88 -8.45 -10.24
N PHE A 274 9.96 -9.21 -11.34
CA PHE A 274 10.84 -10.38 -11.47
C PHE A 274 12.33 -10.05 -11.26
N GLN A 275 12.74 -8.78 -11.43
CA GLN A 275 14.11 -8.31 -11.16
C GLN A 275 14.57 -8.60 -9.72
N ARG A 276 13.63 -8.70 -8.76
CA ARG A 276 13.94 -9.06 -7.37
C ARG A 276 14.32 -10.54 -7.20
N PHE A 277 13.97 -11.36 -8.19
CA PHE A 277 14.11 -12.81 -8.13
C PHE A 277 14.76 -13.39 -9.38
N ARG A 278 15.72 -12.68 -9.98
CA ARG A 278 16.45 -13.14 -11.17
C ARG A 278 17.10 -14.51 -10.99
N HIS A 279 17.54 -14.83 -9.78
CA HIS A 279 18.07 -16.16 -9.46
C HIS A 279 17.08 -17.28 -9.78
N LEU A 280 15.76 -17.03 -9.79
CA LEU A 280 14.76 -18.03 -10.18
C LEU A 280 14.76 -18.33 -11.69
N LEU A 281 15.32 -17.45 -12.52
CA LEU A 281 15.39 -17.64 -13.99
C LEU A 281 16.60 -18.47 -14.42
N ASN A 282 17.57 -18.67 -13.51
CA ASN A 282 18.76 -19.46 -13.77
C ASN A 282 18.69 -20.74 -12.93
N PRO A 283 18.56 -21.93 -13.57
CA PRO A 283 18.38 -23.20 -12.86
C PRO A 283 19.56 -23.54 -11.94
N ASP A 284 20.77 -23.02 -12.23
CA ASP A 284 21.96 -23.30 -11.44
C ASP A 284 22.04 -22.47 -10.12
N SER A 285 21.02 -21.67 -9.80
CA SER A 285 21.05 -20.73 -8.65
C SER A 285 20.60 -21.33 -7.32
N GLY A 286 20.29 -22.63 -7.28
CA GLY A 286 19.93 -23.38 -6.07
C GLY A 286 18.47 -23.87 -6.03
N ASP A 287 18.09 -24.47 -4.91
CA ASP A 287 16.82 -25.21 -4.72
C ASP A 287 15.56 -24.37 -5.02
N ALA A 288 15.62 -23.06 -4.76
CA ALA A 288 14.55 -22.11 -5.08
C ALA A 288 14.30 -22.00 -6.59
N ALA A 289 15.39 -21.97 -7.37
CA ALA A 289 15.35 -21.89 -8.82
C ALA A 289 14.86 -23.21 -9.41
N ASP A 290 15.29 -24.35 -8.87
CA ASP A 290 14.81 -25.67 -9.28
C ASP A 290 13.29 -25.78 -9.17
N LEU A 291 12.71 -25.31 -8.05
CA LEU A 291 11.27 -25.35 -7.84
C LEU A 291 10.51 -24.38 -8.77
N ALA A 292 11.10 -23.21 -9.06
CA ALA A 292 10.54 -22.26 -10.00
C ALA A 292 10.59 -22.79 -11.45
N HIS A 293 11.70 -23.44 -11.85
CA HIS A 293 11.83 -24.08 -13.15
C HIS A 293 10.87 -25.25 -13.32
N ALA A 294 10.64 -26.06 -12.28
CA ALA A 294 9.61 -27.10 -12.31
C ALA A 294 8.20 -26.53 -12.60
N LEU A 295 7.93 -25.29 -12.16
CA LEU A 295 6.71 -24.56 -12.47
C LEU A 295 6.72 -24.01 -13.92
N PHE A 296 7.82 -23.40 -14.37
CA PHE A 296 7.95 -22.80 -15.71
C PHE A 296 8.01 -23.79 -16.88
N GLU A 297 8.48 -25.02 -16.62
CA GLU A 297 8.68 -26.06 -17.63
C GLU A 297 7.47 -27.00 -17.75
N HIS A 298 6.39 -26.73 -17.00
CA HIS A 298 5.14 -27.45 -17.16
C HIS A 298 4.63 -27.29 -18.60
N ARG A 299 4.29 -28.41 -19.25
CA ARG A 299 4.14 -28.52 -20.72
C ARG A 299 3.24 -27.45 -21.34
N ASP A 300 2.16 -27.10 -20.65
CA ASP A 300 1.14 -26.19 -21.15
C ASP A 300 1.20 -24.78 -20.53
N ALA A 301 2.16 -24.54 -19.62
CA ALA A 301 2.29 -23.26 -18.96
C ALA A 301 2.75 -22.16 -19.93
N ARG A 302 2.20 -20.96 -19.76
CA ARG A 302 2.69 -19.70 -20.34
C ARG A 302 3.26 -18.82 -19.25
N VAL A 303 4.36 -18.12 -19.51
CA VAL A 303 5.04 -17.30 -18.50
C VAL A 303 5.07 -15.84 -18.93
N LEU A 304 4.42 -14.98 -18.15
CA LEU A 304 4.42 -13.53 -18.32
C LEU A 304 5.30 -12.89 -17.26
N LEU A 305 6.37 -12.21 -17.69
CA LEU A 305 7.21 -11.39 -16.82
C LEU A 305 6.71 -9.94 -16.86
N LEU A 306 6.58 -9.32 -15.69
CA LEU A 306 6.26 -7.90 -15.54
C LEU A 306 7.41 -7.21 -14.79
N SER A 307 7.97 -6.15 -15.37
CA SER A 307 8.99 -5.35 -14.69
C SER A 307 9.16 -3.99 -15.36
N ALA A 308 9.31 -2.91 -14.60
CA ALA A 308 9.70 -1.63 -15.21
C ALA A 308 11.18 -1.63 -15.65
N THR A 309 12.02 -2.41 -14.96
CA THR A 309 13.49 -2.41 -15.09
C THR A 309 14.01 -3.86 -15.08
N PRO A 310 13.98 -4.55 -16.23
CA PRO A 310 14.22 -6.00 -16.28
C PRO A 310 15.66 -6.40 -15.92
N TYR A 311 16.64 -5.53 -16.12
CA TYR A 311 18.07 -5.75 -15.85
C TYR A 311 18.60 -4.78 -14.79
N LYS A 312 19.72 -5.14 -14.13
CA LYS A 312 20.29 -4.35 -13.04
C LYS A 312 20.72 -3.04 -13.70
N PRO A 313 20.32 -1.89 -13.18
CA PRO A 313 20.85 -0.63 -13.68
C PRO A 313 22.27 -0.44 -13.14
N PHE A 314 23.09 0.30 -13.88
CA PHE A 314 24.50 0.56 -13.54
C PHE A 314 24.70 1.04 -12.08
N THR A 315 25.67 0.45 -11.38
CA THR A 315 26.19 0.90 -10.07
C THR A 315 27.64 1.35 -10.25
N ASN A 316 28.05 2.43 -9.60
CA ASN A 316 29.38 3.04 -9.76
C ASN A 316 30.53 2.03 -9.83
N SER A 317 31.55 2.39 -10.62
CA SER A 317 32.79 1.72 -11.06
C SER A 317 33.63 0.87 -10.07
N ASP A 318 33.20 0.66 -8.82
CA ASP A 318 33.85 -0.24 -7.87
C ASP A 318 33.24 -1.67 -7.86
N ASP A 319 32.06 -1.86 -8.46
CA ASP A 319 31.44 -3.17 -8.70
C ASP A 319 31.60 -3.55 -10.18
N GLY A 320 32.23 -4.70 -10.48
CA GLY A 320 32.74 -5.06 -11.81
C GLY A 320 31.79 -4.85 -13.01
N ASP A 321 32.33 -4.20 -14.04
CA ASP A 321 31.67 -3.66 -15.25
C ASP A 321 30.92 -4.64 -16.18
N ASP A 322 30.87 -5.95 -15.89
CA ASP A 322 30.36 -6.98 -16.82
C ASP A 322 28.96 -7.58 -16.48
N ASP A 323 28.37 -7.31 -15.29
CA ASP A 323 27.15 -8.00 -14.81
C ASP A 323 25.85 -7.60 -15.57
N HIS A 324 25.74 -6.35 -16.07
CA HIS A 324 24.47 -5.80 -16.58
C HIS A 324 24.03 -6.31 -17.96
N TYR A 325 24.97 -6.39 -18.90
CA TYR A 325 24.69 -6.86 -20.26
C TYR A 325 24.46 -8.38 -20.26
N GLU A 326 25.21 -9.11 -19.44
CA GLU A 326 25.02 -10.53 -19.21
C GLU A 326 23.63 -10.81 -18.60
N ASP A 327 23.20 -10.02 -17.61
CA ASP A 327 21.85 -10.10 -17.01
C ASP A 327 20.73 -9.93 -18.05
N PHE A 328 20.86 -8.93 -18.93
CA PHE A 328 19.87 -8.71 -19.99
C PHE A 328 19.84 -9.88 -20.98
N LEU A 329 21.00 -10.35 -21.44
CA LEU A 329 21.09 -11.48 -22.35
C LEU A 329 20.60 -12.80 -21.71
N ALA A 330 20.82 -13.00 -20.41
CA ALA A 330 20.26 -14.12 -19.67
C ALA A 330 18.72 -14.08 -19.65
N THR A 331 18.15 -12.88 -19.46
CA THR A 331 16.70 -12.67 -19.55
C THR A 331 16.18 -12.96 -20.96
N VAL A 332 16.85 -12.47 -22.00
CA VAL A 332 16.50 -12.76 -23.41
C VAL A 332 16.58 -14.26 -23.70
N ARG A 333 17.63 -14.94 -23.23
CA ARG A 333 17.78 -16.39 -23.36
C ARG A 333 16.62 -17.14 -22.70
N PHE A 334 16.23 -16.75 -21.49
CA PHE A 334 15.07 -17.31 -20.81
C PHE A 334 13.79 -17.11 -21.65
N LEU A 335 13.53 -15.88 -22.11
CA LEU A 335 12.38 -15.53 -22.94
C LEU A 335 12.35 -16.28 -24.27
N ALA A 336 13.51 -16.59 -24.85
CA ALA A 336 13.64 -17.34 -26.10
C ALA A 336 13.61 -18.87 -25.93
N GLY A 337 13.26 -19.37 -24.73
CA GLY A 337 13.07 -20.81 -24.45
C GLY A 337 14.25 -21.49 -23.75
N GLY A 338 15.28 -20.75 -23.35
CA GLY A 338 16.37 -21.23 -22.49
C GLY A 338 17.53 -21.94 -23.21
N SER A 339 17.41 -22.22 -24.52
CA SER A 339 18.49 -22.87 -25.27
C SER A 339 19.71 -21.95 -25.43
N ALA A 340 20.90 -22.48 -25.18
CA ALA A 340 22.15 -21.73 -25.32
C ALA A 340 22.31 -21.16 -26.74
N GLY A 341 22.56 -19.85 -26.85
CA GLY A 341 22.75 -19.15 -28.12
C GLY A 341 21.48 -18.58 -28.75
N SER A 342 20.32 -18.75 -28.13
CA SER A 342 19.06 -18.11 -28.56
C SER A 342 19.11 -16.58 -28.46
N GLU A 343 19.97 -16.04 -27.62
CA GLU A 343 20.19 -14.60 -27.44
C GLU A 343 21.09 -13.94 -28.51
N ARG A 344 21.76 -14.72 -29.37
CA ARG A 344 22.83 -14.24 -30.26
C ARG A 344 22.36 -13.20 -31.28
N GLU A 345 21.15 -13.36 -31.83
CA GLU A 345 20.60 -12.44 -32.83
C GLU A 345 20.30 -11.06 -32.21
N VAL A 346 19.76 -11.05 -30.99
CA VAL A 346 19.54 -9.84 -30.21
C VAL A 346 20.87 -9.16 -29.87
N ALA A 347 21.85 -9.93 -29.38
CA ALA A 347 23.19 -9.43 -29.08
C ALA A 347 23.87 -8.80 -30.30
N ALA A 348 23.77 -9.42 -31.47
CA ALA A 348 24.33 -8.90 -32.72
C ALA A 348 23.64 -7.60 -33.17
N SER A 349 22.31 -7.55 -33.10
CA SER A 349 21.52 -6.35 -33.47
C SER A 349 21.83 -5.16 -32.57
N LEU A 350 21.96 -5.40 -31.25
CA LEU A 350 22.35 -4.36 -30.29
C LEU A 350 23.79 -3.87 -30.53
N ALA A 351 24.72 -4.77 -30.83
CA ALA A 351 26.09 -4.40 -31.18
C ALA A 351 26.16 -3.53 -32.45
N GLU A 352 25.36 -3.86 -33.46
CA GLU A 352 25.25 -3.07 -34.69
C GLU A 352 24.68 -1.67 -34.41
N TYR A 353 23.59 -1.57 -33.63
CA TYR A 353 23.02 -0.28 -33.24
C TYR A 353 24.05 0.60 -32.52
N ARG A 354 24.80 0.05 -31.54
CA ARG A 354 25.91 0.76 -30.88
C ARG A 354 26.99 1.22 -31.84
N GLN A 355 27.38 0.38 -32.79
CA GLN A 355 28.38 0.73 -33.80
C GLN A 355 27.89 1.92 -34.65
N THR A 356 26.62 1.93 -35.08
CA THR A 356 26.06 3.05 -35.86
C THR A 356 25.98 4.35 -35.07
N LEU A 357 25.68 4.31 -33.77
CA LEU A 357 25.69 5.49 -32.90
C LEU A 357 27.10 6.05 -32.67
N THR A 358 28.09 5.17 -32.50
CA THR A 358 29.47 5.56 -32.15
C THR A 358 30.31 5.95 -33.34
N VAL A 359 30.21 5.22 -34.46
CA VAL A 359 31.04 5.40 -35.66
C VAL A 359 30.31 6.21 -36.76
N GLY A 360 28.98 6.37 -36.64
CA GLY A 360 28.12 6.96 -37.66
C GLY A 360 27.54 5.90 -38.60
N GLY A 361 26.33 6.14 -39.12
CA GLY A 361 25.58 5.20 -39.96
C GLY A 361 24.08 5.46 -39.87
N ASP A 362 23.28 4.55 -40.46
CA ASP A 362 21.82 4.61 -40.34
C ASP A 362 21.35 3.98 -39.02
N ALA A 363 21.41 4.79 -37.95
CA ALA A 363 20.98 4.39 -36.62
C ALA A 363 19.47 4.07 -36.55
N ALA A 364 18.64 4.68 -37.42
CA ALA A 364 17.20 4.41 -37.47
C ALA A 364 16.91 3.00 -38.03
N ALA A 365 17.64 2.58 -39.07
CA ALA A 365 17.54 1.22 -39.59
C ALA A 365 18.05 0.18 -38.58
N ALA A 366 19.14 0.48 -37.86
CA ALA A 366 19.66 -0.41 -36.81
C ALA A 366 18.68 -0.52 -35.61
N ALA A 367 18.09 0.60 -35.16
CA ALA A 367 17.04 0.60 -34.15
C ALA A 367 15.81 -0.23 -34.57
N SER A 368 15.42 -0.13 -35.85
CA SER A 368 14.32 -0.91 -36.43
C SER A 368 14.62 -2.42 -36.45
N ARG A 369 15.88 -2.82 -36.69
CA ARG A 369 16.29 -4.23 -36.57
C ARG A 369 16.21 -4.73 -35.13
N VAL A 370 16.70 -3.94 -34.17
CA VAL A 370 16.60 -4.27 -32.74
C VAL A 370 15.12 -4.43 -32.32
N ARG A 371 14.24 -3.53 -32.77
CA ARG A 371 12.79 -3.67 -32.57
C ARG A 371 12.28 -5.00 -33.13
N ALA A 372 12.58 -5.34 -34.38
CA ALA A 372 12.07 -6.55 -35.04
C ALA A 372 12.42 -7.84 -34.29
N VAL A 373 13.62 -7.91 -33.69
CA VAL A 373 14.08 -9.10 -32.94
C VAL A 373 13.59 -9.13 -31.49
N LEU A 374 13.33 -7.97 -30.87
CA LEU A 374 12.88 -7.87 -29.47
C LEU A 374 11.35 -7.90 -29.31
N THR A 375 10.58 -7.30 -30.22
CA THR A 375 9.11 -7.27 -30.13
C THR A 375 8.45 -8.67 -30.03
N PRO A 376 9.02 -9.75 -30.60
CA PRO A 376 8.57 -11.11 -30.33
C PRO A 376 8.68 -11.59 -28.88
N LEU A 377 9.56 -10.99 -28.09
CA LEU A 377 9.89 -11.40 -26.72
C LEU A 377 9.40 -10.40 -25.67
N MET A 378 9.27 -9.12 -26.04
CA MET A 378 8.89 -8.07 -25.11
C MET A 378 8.18 -6.87 -25.74
N THR A 379 7.42 -6.13 -24.92
CA THR A 379 6.91 -4.79 -25.24
C THR A 379 7.25 -3.80 -24.12
N ARG A 380 7.27 -2.51 -24.45
CA ARG A 380 7.50 -1.43 -23.49
C ARG A 380 6.83 -0.15 -23.94
N SER A 381 5.99 0.41 -23.07
CA SER A 381 5.36 1.71 -23.20
C SER A 381 5.96 2.70 -22.20
N GLU A 382 6.16 3.94 -22.63
CA GLU A 382 6.72 5.04 -21.83
C GLU A 382 5.89 6.31 -22.03
N ARG A 383 5.85 7.17 -21.00
CA ARG A 383 5.20 8.47 -21.04
C ARG A 383 5.98 9.44 -21.96
N PRO A 384 5.29 10.26 -22.77
CA PRO A 384 5.96 11.28 -23.56
C PRO A 384 6.53 12.39 -22.66
N PRO A 385 7.60 13.07 -23.08
CA PRO A 385 8.05 14.31 -22.42
C PRO A 385 6.97 15.41 -22.57
N ILE A 386 6.87 16.31 -21.59
CA ILE A 386 5.98 17.49 -21.69
C ILE A 386 6.81 18.66 -22.25
N GLY A 387 6.85 18.79 -23.58
CA GLY A 387 7.49 19.91 -24.27
C GLY A 387 9.01 20.07 -24.02
N GLU A 388 9.62 21.06 -24.70
CA GLU A 388 11.08 21.29 -24.69
C GLU A 388 11.65 21.78 -23.34
N ARG A 389 10.82 22.10 -22.33
CA ARG A 389 11.27 22.72 -21.06
C ARG A 389 10.52 22.35 -19.77
N ASP A 390 9.46 21.53 -19.82
CA ASP A 390 8.61 21.25 -18.65
C ASP A 390 8.74 19.81 -18.16
N ASP A 391 9.72 19.54 -17.28
CA ASP A 391 9.81 18.24 -16.62
C ASP A 391 8.55 17.95 -15.79
N LEU A 392 8.03 16.73 -15.87
CA LEU A 392 6.98 16.18 -15.00
C LEU A 392 7.37 16.21 -13.51
N VAL A 393 8.67 16.28 -13.23
CA VAL A 393 9.28 16.19 -11.91
C VAL A 393 9.95 17.52 -11.56
N ALA A 394 9.52 18.14 -10.46
CA ALA A 394 10.19 19.28 -9.86
C ALA A 394 11.17 18.81 -8.79
N VAL A 395 12.44 19.20 -8.90
CA VAL A 395 13.47 18.88 -7.92
C VAL A 395 13.50 19.96 -6.85
N HIS A 396 13.35 19.55 -5.59
CA HIS A 396 13.45 20.41 -4.43
C HIS A 396 14.51 19.91 -3.47
N HIS A 397 15.10 20.82 -2.71
CA HIS A 397 16.06 20.50 -1.67
C HIS A 397 15.42 20.78 -0.32
N LEU A 398 15.46 19.79 0.58
CA LEU A 398 15.01 20.03 1.95
C LEU A 398 15.94 21.08 2.57
N PRO A 399 15.42 22.18 3.16
CA PRO A 399 16.20 23.31 3.66
C PRO A 399 16.91 22.97 4.97
N THR A 400 17.74 21.94 4.95
CA THR A 400 18.51 21.46 6.09
C THR A 400 19.59 22.48 6.42
N THR A 401 19.57 23.00 7.64
CA THR A 401 20.60 23.91 8.13
C THR A 401 21.90 23.17 8.46
N SER A 402 23.00 23.92 8.59
CA SER A 402 24.25 23.37 9.10
C SER A 402 24.06 22.72 10.49
N PRO A 403 24.79 21.64 10.81
CA PRO A 403 24.73 21.01 12.13
C PRO A 403 25.04 22.00 13.25
N THR A 404 24.30 21.89 14.35
CA THR A 404 24.53 22.70 15.56
C THR A 404 25.72 22.17 16.37
N ALA A 405 26.18 22.94 17.35
CA ALA A 405 27.22 22.49 18.28
C ALA A 405 26.81 21.22 19.04
N ASP A 406 25.54 21.08 19.41
CA ASP A 406 25.03 19.89 20.09
C ASP A 406 25.00 18.68 19.16
N ASP A 407 24.64 18.86 17.89
CA ASP A 407 24.65 17.78 16.90
C ASP A 407 26.09 17.24 16.72
N LEU A 408 27.11 18.10 16.72
CA LEU A 408 28.52 17.69 16.63
C LEU A 408 29.04 17.02 17.92
N ARG A 409 28.59 17.47 19.10
CA ARG A 409 28.91 16.81 20.38
C ARG A 409 28.32 15.41 20.43
N GLU A 410 27.07 15.25 19.99
CA GLU A 410 26.42 13.94 19.89
C GLU A 410 27.21 13.01 18.98
N TRP A 411 27.65 13.48 17.80
CA TRP A 411 28.48 12.68 16.91
C TRP A 411 29.77 12.21 17.58
N ALA A 412 30.46 13.09 18.31
CA ALA A 412 31.67 12.72 19.04
C ALA A 412 31.40 11.66 20.12
N ALA A 413 30.30 11.80 20.88
CA ALA A 413 29.89 10.84 21.89
C ALA A 413 29.52 9.47 21.30
N LEU A 414 28.76 9.45 20.19
CA LEU A 414 28.38 8.22 19.49
C LEU A 414 29.60 7.46 18.95
N ARG A 415 30.60 8.18 18.42
CA ARG A 415 31.87 7.57 18.00
C ARG A 415 32.62 6.94 19.17
N ALA A 416 32.71 7.64 20.29
CA ALA A 416 33.37 7.12 21.49
C ALA A 416 32.68 5.85 22.02
N LEU A 417 31.34 5.88 22.11
CA LEU A 417 30.53 4.71 22.47
C LEU A 417 30.76 3.54 21.51
N GLY A 418 30.70 3.78 20.21
CA GLY A 418 30.90 2.76 19.18
C GLY A 418 32.29 2.11 19.26
N HIS A 419 33.34 2.90 19.50
CA HIS A 419 34.69 2.36 19.70
C HIS A 419 34.79 1.52 20.98
N ALA A 420 34.19 1.95 22.09
CA ALA A 420 34.24 1.23 23.36
C ALA A 420 33.57 -0.15 23.31
N VAL A 421 32.53 -0.30 22.48
CA VAL A 421 31.83 -1.59 22.29
C VAL A 421 32.28 -2.35 21.05
N ASP A 422 33.35 -1.93 20.37
CA ASP A 422 33.84 -2.54 19.13
C ASP A 422 32.77 -2.59 18.00
N SER A 423 31.91 -1.58 17.92
CA SER A 423 30.93 -1.40 16.85
C SER A 423 30.93 0.06 16.40
N PRO A 424 31.88 0.46 15.53
CA PRO A 424 31.98 1.83 15.02
C PRO A 424 30.64 2.30 14.43
N VAL A 425 30.19 3.48 14.84
CA VAL A 425 28.96 4.11 14.35
C VAL A 425 29.30 4.86 13.06
N ASP A 426 28.58 4.56 11.98
CA ASP A 426 28.73 5.25 10.69
C ASP A 426 28.19 6.70 10.78
N LEU A 427 28.83 7.63 10.07
CA LEU A 427 28.36 9.00 9.96
C LEU A 427 26.95 9.07 9.35
N GLU A 428 26.63 8.15 8.44
CA GLU A 428 25.30 8.05 7.83
C GLU A 428 24.22 7.70 8.86
N TYR A 429 24.55 6.97 9.94
CA TYR A 429 23.60 6.71 11.02
C TYR A 429 23.25 8.00 11.77
N TRP A 430 24.24 8.82 12.10
CA TRP A 430 24.02 10.10 12.77
C TRP A 430 23.29 11.12 11.87
N LYS A 431 23.68 11.22 10.59
CA LYS A 431 22.98 12.09 9.63
C LYS A 431 21.50 11.72 9.50
N SER A 432 21.19 10.43 9.55
CA SER A 432 19.88 9.91 9.15
C SER A 432 18.94 9.65 10.32
N ILE A 433 19.42 9.11 11.44
CA ILE A 433 18.58 8.64 12.57
C ILE A 433 18.69 9.67 13.71
N PRO A 434 17.69 10.53 13.91
CA PRO A 434 17.66 11.40 15.08
C PRO A 434 17.69 10.58 16.35
N TYR A 435 18.48 11.01 17.35
CA TYR A 435 18.67 10.30 18.61
C TYR A 435 19.06 8.82 18.39
N PHE A 436 20.14 8.57 17.63
CA PHE A 436 20.53 7.20 17.27
C PHE A 436 20.67 6.28 18.49
N ALA A 437 21.26 6.75 19.60
CA ALA A 437 21.35 5.97 20.83
C ALA A 437 19.97 5.54 21.38
N SER A 438 18.95 6.39 21.26
CA SER A 438 17.57 6.07 21.67
C SER A 438 16.85 5.13 20.70
N PHE A 439 17.23 5.11 19.43
CA PHE A 439 16.55 4.36 18.36
C PHE A 439 17.38 3.25 17.69
N MET A 440 18.56 2.92 18.22
CA MET A 440 19.46 1.89 17.67
C MET A 440 18.98 0.45 17.85
N ASP A 441 17.85 0.20 18.51
CA ASP A 441 17.30 -1.15 18.66
C ASP A 441 17.18 -1.85 17.29
N GLY A 442 17.87 -2.97 17.12
CA GLY A 442 17.99 -3.69 15.84
C GLY A 442 19.32 -3.58 15.13
N TYR A 443 20.16 -2.65 15.53
CA TYR A 443 21.52 -2.51 15.02
C TYR A 443 22.48 -3.28 15.92
N LYS A 444 23.54 -3.81 15.31
CA LYS A 444 24.62 -4.53 16.01
C LYS A 444 25.18 -3.75 17.20
N THR A 445 25.24 -2.42 17.10
CA THR A 445 25.68 -1.53 18.19
C THR A 445 24.79 -1.66 19.43
N ALA A 446 23.47 -1.79 19.29
CA ALA A 446 22.56 -1.92 20.43
C ALA A 446 22.79 -3.22 21.21
N ASP A 447 22.96 -4.34 20.49
CA ASP A 447 23.26 -5.64 21.10
C ASP A 447 24.60 -5.60 21.84
N LYS A 448 25.64 -5.01 21.23
CA LYS A 448 26.95 -4.86 21.87
C LYS A 448 26.92 -3.94 23.09
N VAL A 449 26.19 -2.82 23.04
CA VAL A 449 25.98 -1.94 24.20
C VAL A 449 25.30 -2.71 25.32
N LYS A 450 24.22 -3.45 25.02
CA LYS A 450 23.52 -4.27 26.02
C LYS A 450 24.45 -5.29 26.68
N THR A 451 25.21 -6.05 25.89
CA THR A 451 26.16 -7.03 26.42
C THR A 451 27.26 -6.37 27.26
N ALA A 452 27.76 -5.21 26.85
CA ALA A 452 28.82 -4.51 27.57
C ALA A 452 28.34 -3.91 28.90
N LEU A 453 27.07 -3.47 28.99
CA LEU A 453 26.44 -3.00 30.22
C LEU A 453 26.27 -4.12 31.27
N GLU A 454 26.19 -5.38 30.84
CA GLU A 454 26.15 -6.56 31.72
C GLU A 454 27.56 -7.10 32.09
N GLY A 455 28.62 -6.52 31.50
CA GLY A 455 29.99 -7.04 31.59
C GLY A 455 30.95 -6.18 32.43
N ALA A 456 32.24 -6.52 32.37
CA ALA A 456 33.29 -5.85 33.13
C ALA A 456 33.52 -4.36 32.74
N ALA A 457 33.07 -3.95 31.55
CA ALA A 457 33.17 -2.58 31.04
C ALA A 457 31.92 -1.73 31.32
N SER A 458 31.00 -2.23 32.17
CA SER A 458 29.67 -1.63 32.39
C SER A 458 29.72 -0.14 32.76
N SER A 459 30.56 0.27 33.71
CA SER A 459 30.65 1.67 34.14
C SER A 459 31.12 2.61 33.02
N THR A 460 32.17 2.23 32.28
CA THR A 460 32.67 3.04 31.17
C THR A 460 31.65 3.17 30.03
N VAL A 461 30.97 2.08 29.69
CA VAL A 461 29.93 2.10 28.65
C VAL A 461 28.70 2.88 29.11
N ALA A 462 28.33 2.80 30.39
CA ALA A 462 27.27 3.59 30.99
C ALA A 462 27.57 5.10 30.90
N ASP A 463 28.78 5.53 31.27
CA ASP A 463 29.20 6.93 31.20
C ASP A 463 29.20 7.45 29.75
N LEU A 464 29.71 6.62 28.81
CA LEU A 464 29.71 6.96 27.39
C LEU A 464 28.30 7.04 26.82
N LEU A 465 27.42 6.10 27.17
CA LEU A 465 26.02 6.12 26.75
C LEU A 465 25.30 7.36 27.30
N ALA A 466 25.48 7.68 28.58
CA ALA A 466 24.90 8.87 29.20
C ALA A 466 25.42 10.19 28.59
N SER A 467 26.64 10.19 28.03
CA SER A 467 27.18 11.34 27.31
C SER A 467 26.57 11.55 25.91
N THR A 468 25.88 10.53 25.36
CA THR A 468 25.15 10.67 24.10
C THR A 468 23.82 11.39 24.34
N ARG A 469 23.33 12.07 23.30
CA ARG A 469 22.08 12.82 23.39
C ARG A 469 20.89 11.89 23.67
N SER A 470 20.16 12.16 24.75
CA SER A 470 18.97 11.39 25.16
C SER A 470 17.71 12.23 25.03
N LEU A 471 16.59 11.53 24.82
CA LEU A 471 15.27 12.08 25.08
C LEU A 471 15.04 12.10 26.60
N ASP A 472 14.45 13.19 27.10
CA ASP A 472 13.98 13.28 28.48
C ASP A 472 12.57 12.69 28.57
N ARG A 473 12.45 11.61 29.33
CA ARG A 473 11.18 10.92 29.55
C ARG A 473 10.13 11.83 30.21
N GLN A 474 10.53 12.62 31.21
CA GLN A 474 9.60 13.48 31.94
C GLN A 474 9.10 14.61 31.03
N ALA A 475 10.00 15.20 30.23
CA ALA A 475 9.65 16.21 29.25
C ALA A 475 8.64 15.67 28.20
N VAL A 476 8.87 14.45 27.70
CA VAL A 476 7.94 13.78 26.75
C VAL A 476 6.59 13.49 27.42
N GLU A 477 6.59 12.99 28.66
CA GLU A 477 5.36 12.72 29.41
C GLU A 477 4.57 14.02 29.70
N ALA A 478 5.24 15.16 29.89
CA ALA A 478 4.62 16.46 30.19
C ALA A 478 4.28 17.31 28.94
N TYR A 479 4.35 16.74 27.72
CA TYR A 479 4.18 17.47 26.46
C TYR A 479 5.07 18.71 26.34
N GLU A 480 6.30 18.65 26.86
CA GLU A 480 7.26 19.73 26.70
C GLU A 480 7.86 19.75 25.29
N GLN A 481 8.33 20.92 24.87
CA GLN A 481 9.02 21.03 23.60
C GLN A 481 10.36 20.29 23.70
N ILE A 482 10.58 19.35 22.78
CA ILE A 482 11.85 18.62 22.67
C ILE A 482 12.53 19.02 21.36
N ASP A 483 13.86 18.97 21.32
CA ASP A 483 14.56 19.08 20.04
C ASP A 483 14.33 17.81 19.20
N LEU A 484 14.31 17.95 17.87
CA LEU A 484 14.05 16.85 16.95
C LEU A 484 15.30 16.02 16.60
N GLY A 485 16.45 16.32 17.19
CA GLY A 485 17.64 15.47 17.19
C GLY A 485 18.58 15.64 16.00
N ASN A 486 18.11 16.03 14.82
CA ASN A 486 18.98 16.34 13.68
C ASN A 486 18.40 17.39 12.73
N GLY A 487 19.24 17.92 11.83
CA GLY A 487 18.87 19.01 10.92
C GLY A 487 17.79 18.63 9.90
N HIS A 488 17.82 17.39 9.39
CA HIS A 488 16.81 16.93 8.42
C HIS A 488 15.42 16.88 9.05
N LEU A 489 15.29 16.39 10.28
CA LEU A 489 13.99 16.30 10.93
C LEU A 489 13.45 17.67 11.34
N ARG A 490 14.31 18.59 11.77
CA ARG A 490 13.94 19.99 12.00
C ARG A 490 13.38 20.63 10.73
N ALA A 491 14.10 20.52 9.61
CA ALA A 491 13.64 21.07 8.32
C ALA A 491 12.32 20.43 7.84
N LEU A 492 12.16 19.11 8.00
CA LEU A 492 10.90 18.44 7.67
C LEU A 492 9.74 18.91 8.57
N ALA A 493 9.99 19.13 9.85
CA ALA A 493 8.99 19.67 10.77
C ALA A 493 8.60 21.10 10.38
N ASP A 494 9.56 21.96 10.03
CA ASP A 494 9.29 23.33 9.59
C ASP A 494 8.42 23.37 8.34
N GLU A 495 8.69 22.50 7.36
CA GLU A 495 7.89 22.42 6.13
C GLU A 495 6.52 21.74 6.29
N THR A 496 6.24 21.15 7.46
CA THR A 496 4.97 20.46 7.75
C THR A 496 4.27 21.07 8.96
N LEU A 497 4.70 20.72 10.17
CA LEU A 497 4.18 21.23 11.44
C LEU A 497 4.32 22.75 11.54
N GLY A 498 5.46 23.31 11.14
CA GLY A 498 5.71 24.76 11.12
C GLY A 498 4.80 25.54 10.15
N ARG A 499 4.25 24.86 9.14
CA ARG A 499 3.23 25.40 8.24
C ARG A 499 1.79 25.19 8.73
N GLY A 500 1.59 24.59 9.89
CA GLY A 500 0.26 24.38 10.48
C GLY A 500 -0.40 23.04 10.14
N TRP A 501 0.31 22.07 9.54
CA TRP A 501 -0.30 20.77 9.18
C TRP A 501 -0.85 19.98 10.37
N TRP A 502 -0.37 20.26 11.60
CA TRP A 502 -0.91 19.66 12.82
C TRP A 502 -2.40 20.02 13.06
N GLN A 503 -2.90 21.08 12.42
CA GLN A 503 -4.30 21.51 12.48
C GLN A 503 -5.22 20.72 11.55
N LEU A 504 -4.67 19.87 10.69
CA LEU A 504 -5.41 19.09 9.70
C LEU A 504 -5.87 17.76 10.28
N LEU A 505 -7.17 17.49 10.18
CA LEU A 505 -7.72 16.13 10.26
C LEU A 505 -7.70 15.47 8.88
N TRP A 506 -7.77 16.27 7.80
CA TRP A 506 -7.67 15.84 6.41
C TRP A 506 -6.92 16.86 5.55
N VAL A 507 -6.42 16.41 4.39
CA VAL A 507 -5.81 17.28 3.38
C VAL A 507 -6.89 18.18 2.75
N PRO A 508 -6.63 19.49 2.53
CA PRO A 508 -7.55 20.38 1.81
C PRO A 508 -7.98 19.76 0.46
N PRO A 509 -9.26 19.89 0.05
CA PRO A 509 -9.72 19.27 -1.19
C PRO A 509 -9.07 19.94 -2.40
N THR A 510 -8.87 19.14 -3.45
CA THR A 510 -8.36 19.66 -4.73
C THR A 510 -9.37 20.57 -5.44
N MET A 511 -10.67 20.33 -5.23
CA MET A 511 -11.79 21.06 -5.84
C MET A 511 -12.73 21.60 -4.76
N PRO A 512 -12.40 22.71 -4.07
CA PRO A 512 -13.23 23.25 -3.00
C PRO A 512 -14.53 23.85 -3.59
N TYR A 513 -15.67 23.60 -2.95
CA TYR A 513 -16.96 24.21 -3.31
C TYR A 513 -17.24 25.48 -2.51
N LEU A 514 -16.80 25.47 -1.25
CA LEU A 514 -16.79 26.65 -0.38
C LEU A 514 -15.45 27.40 -0.46
N GLU A 515 -15.46 28.68 -0.15
CA GLU A 515 -14.23 29.38 0.23
C GLU A 515 -13.64 28.72 1.49
N PRO A 516 -12.33 28.40 1.54
CA PRO A 516 -11.72 27.79 2.73
C PRO A 516 -11.91 28.65 3.97
N GLY A 517 -12.34 28.04 5.07
CA GLY A 517 -12.50 28.75 6.35
C GLY A 517 -11.15 29.08 7.01
N PRO A 518 -11.14 29.84 8.11
CA PRO A 518 -9.93 30.40 8.72
C PRO A 518 -8.84 29.38 9.06
N ILE A 519 -9.21 28.16 9.44
CA ILE A 519 -8.24 27.09 9.76
C ILE A 519 -7.56 26.55 8.50
N TYR A 520 -8.30 26.42 7.39
CA TYR A 520 -7.79 25.84 6.15
C TYR A 520 -7.29 26.86 5.12
N ALA A 521 -7.71 28.12 5.22
CA ALA A 521 -7.32 29.18 4.29
C ALA A 521 -5.79 29.34 4.15
N PRO A 522 -4.98 29.33 5.22
CA PRO A 522 -3.51 29.39 5.09
C PRO A 522 -2.89 28.16 4.40
N LEU A 523 -3.64 27.06 4.28
CA LEU A 523 -3.20 25.76 3.77
C LEU A 523 -3.82 25.42 2.41
N SER A 524 -4.64 26.31 1.84
CA SER A 524 -5.41 26.08 0.61
C SER A 524 -4.80 26.72 -0.63
N ASP A 525 -3.49 27.01 -0.62
CA ASP A 525 -2.72 27.52 -1.76
C ASP A 525 -2.32 26.42 -2.77
N GLY A 526 -2.82 25.20 -2.59
CA GLY A 526 -2.47 24.04 -3.39
C GLY A 526 -1.12 23.40 -3.03
N SER A 527 -0.36 23.92 -2.06
CA SER A 527 0.96 23.38 -1.67
C SER A 527 0.88 22.13 -0.80
N VAL A 528 -0.23 21.91 -0.10
CA VAL A 528 -0.39 20.73 0.77
C VAL A 528 -0.46 19.47 -0.09
N THR A 529 0.47 18.57 0.17
CA THR A 529 0.54 17.22 -0.38
C THR A 529 1.21 16.34 0.65
N LYS A 530 0.63 15.18 0.95
CA LYS A 530 1.27 14.23 1.87
C LYS A 530 2.67 13.86 1.36
N ARG A 531 3.55 13.46 2.27
CA ARG A 531 4.95 13.17 1.96
C ARG A 531 5.26 11.70 2.20
N VAL A 532 5.83 11.04 1.20
CA VAL A 532 6.41 9.71 1.35
C VAL A 532 7.92 9.88 1.46
N LEU A 533 8.53 9.27 2.46
CA LEU A 533 9.96 9.34 2.73
C LEU A 533 10.59 7.97 2.57
N PHE A 534 11.73 7.91 1.88
CA PHE A 534 12.54 6.70 1.74
C PHE A 534 13.92 6.87 2.38
N SER A 535 14.25 5.97 3.30
CA SER A 535 15.58 5.86 3.92
C SER A 535 16.24 4.51 3.64
N ALA A 536 17.56 4.50 3.62
CA ALA A 536 18.35 3.26 3.58
C ALA A 536 18.34 2.51 4.93
N TRP A 537 17.93 3.17 6.01
CA TRP A 537 18.15 2.71 7.38
C TRP A 537 16.84 2.42 8.11
N THR A 538 16.74 1.27 8.77
CA THR A 538 15.51 0.78 9.43
C THR A 538 15.11 1.56 10.69
N GLY A 539 16.07 2.23 11.35
CA GLY A 539 15.83 3.11 12.50
C GLY A 539 15.10 4.41 12.14
N VAL A 540 15.31 4.93 10.92
CA VAL A 540 14.82 6.25 10.50
C VAL A 540 13.30 6.34 10.53
N PRO A 541 12.53 5.40 9.92
CA PRO A 541 11.08 5.52 9.94
C PRO A 541 10.47 5.53 11.35
N THR A 542 11.09 4.82 12.30
CA THR A 542 10.61 4.78 13.68
C THR A 542 10.86 6.11 14.38
N ALA A 543 12.07 6.67 14.24
CA ALA A 543 12.44 7.94 14.84
C ALA A 543 11.60 9.11 14.30
N ILE A 544 11.47 9.21 12.97
CA ILE A 544 10.67 10.25 12.32
C ILE A 544 9.20 10.16 12.73
N ALA A 545 8.61 8.95 12.66
CA ALA A 545 7.20 8.76 12.97
C ALA A 545 6.86 9.06 14.43
N ALA A 546 7.76 8.68 15.36
CA ALA A 546 7.61 8.96 16.78
C ALA A 546 7.72 10.46 17.08
N LEU A 547 8.79 11.11 16.64
CA LEU A 547 9.11 12.50 17.00
C LEU A 547 8.16 13.52 16.33
N LEU A 548 7.83 13.34 15.04
CA LEU A 548 6.87 14.25 14.38
C LEU A 548 5.46 14.10 14.93
N SER A 549 5.04 12.87 15.25
CA SER A 549 3.71 12.68 15.85
C SER A 549 3.64 13.20 17.27
N TYR A 550 4.70 13.05 18.05
CA TYR A 550 4.80 13.67 19.36
C TYR A 550 4.63 15.19 19.28
N GLU A 551 5.36 15.85 18.37
CA GLU A 551 5.28 17.29 18.21
C GLU A 551 3.90 17.75 17.71
N ALA A 552 3.28 17.00 16.80
CA ALA A 552 1.90 17.26 16.36
C ALA A 552 0.90 17.14 17.51
N ASP A 553 0.99 16.07 18.31
CA ASP A 553 0.12 15.85 19.48
C ASP A 553 0.36 16.96 20.54
N ARG A 554 1.61 17.39 20.73
CA ARG A 554 1.98 18.49 21.63
C ARG A 554 1.32 19.81 21.24
N LEU A 555 1.35 20.15 19.95
CA LEU A 555 0.71 21.35 19.42
C LEU A 555 -0.83 21.26 19.52
N ALA A 556 -1.40 20.09 19.21
CA ALA A 556 -2.84 19.82 19.33
C ALA A 556 -3.34 19.77 20.78
N ALA A 557 -2.47 19.50 21.76
CA ALA A 557 -2.81 19.57 23.19
C ALA A 557 -2.97 21.02 23.68
N GLY A 558 -2.45 22.00 22.96
CA GLY A 558 -2.63 23.43 23.22
C GLY A 558 -2.26 23.83 24.66
N ASP A 559 -3.22 24.41 25.37
CA ASP A 559 -3.11 24.84 26.77
C ASP A 559 -3.13 23.70 27.80
N ARG A 560 -3.22 22.45 27.33
CA ARG A 560 -3.20 21.21 28.13
C ARG A 560 -4.38 21.08 29.09
N THR A 561 -5.49 21.78 28.84
CA THR A 561 -6.72 21.66 29.65
C THR A 561 -7.34 20.26 29.59
N LEU A 562 -7.40 19.68 28.39
CA LEU A 562 -7.93 18.33 28.15
C LEU A 562 -6.86 17.25 28.17
N LEU A 563 -5.78 17.44 27.41
CA LEU A 563 -4.71 16.46 27.25
C LEU A 563 -3.50 16.89 28.09
N ARG A 564 -3.60 16.66 29.40
CA ARG A 564 -2.62 17.15 30.38
C ARG A 564 -1.22 16.58 30.17
N ASP A 565 -1.15 15.25 30.06
CA ASP A 565 0.10 14.51 29.97
C ASP A 565 0.03 13.50 28.81
N ASN A 566 1.16 13.17 28.22
CA ASN A 566 1.32 12.19 27.14
C ASN A 566 1.43 10.75 27.68
N THR A 567 0.61 10.41 28.69
CA THR A 567 0.58 9.07 29.28
C THR A 567 -0.65 8.29 28.79
N PRO A 568 -0.58 6.94 28.71
CA PRO A 568 -1.73 6.13 28.34
C PRO A 568 -2.98 6.40 29.20
N ASP A 569 -2.79 6.63 30.50
CA ASP A 569 -3.87 6.88 31.45
C ASP A 569 -4.51 8.27 31.24
N ALA A 570 -3.71 9.32 31.05
CA ALA A 570 -4.21 10.66 30.75
C ALA A 570 -4.97 10.69 29.42
N ARG A 571 -4.45 10.02 28.37
CA ARG A 571 -5.13 9.91 27.07
C ARG A 571 -6.45 9.15 27.19
N LYS A 572 -6.52 8.10 28.02
CA LYS A 572 -7.74 7.34 28.29
C LYS A 572 -8.77 8.13 29.11
N ALA A 573 -8.32 9.07 29.95
CA ALA A 573 -9.19 9.93 30.74
C ALA A 573 -9.95 10.95 29.88
N VAL A 574 -9.43 11.30 28.69
CA VAL A 574 -10.17 12.11 27.71
C VAL A 574 -11.29 11.25 27.11
N GLY A 575 -12.47 11.33 27.73
CA GLY A 575 -13.65 10.60 27.28
C GLY A 575 -14.13 11.05 25.90
N ALA A 576 -14.49 10.10 25.05
CA ALA A 576 -15.09 10.40 23.74
C ALA A 576 -16.36 11.26 23.91
N ARG A 577 -16.48 12.31 23.10
CA ARG A 577 -17.51 13.35 23.26
C ARG A 577 -18.81 13.05 22.50
N LEU A 578 -18.75 12.26 21.43
CA LEU A 578 -19.86 11.94 20.53
C LEU A 578 -20.32 10.49 20.75
N GLN A 579 -20.76 10.20 21.99
CA GLN A 579 -21.28 8.89 22.40
C GLN A 579 -22.79 8.95 22.60
N TYR A 580 -23.49 7.87 22.23
CA TYR A 580 -24.93 7.71 22.47
C TYR A 580 -25.18 7.27 23.91
N ARG A 581 -25.05 8.20 24.85
CA ARG A 581 -25.18 7.93 26.30
C ARG A 581 -26.63 8.05 26.75
N LEU A 582 -27.02 7.17 27.67
CA LEU A 582 -28.29 7.26 28.38
C LEU A 582 -28.06 7.91 29.76
N ALA A 583 -28.87 8.91 30.10
CA ALA A 583 -28.97 9.46 31.44
C ALA A 583 -30.35 9.10 32.01
N ASP A 584 -30.39 8.43 33.17
CA ASP A 584 -31.62 7.91 33.79
C ASP A 584 -32.51 7.11 32.82
N GLY A 585 -31.87 6.32 31.94
CA GLY A 585 -32.55 5.51 30.93
C GLY A 585 -33.05 6.27 29.70
N ARG A 586 -32.81 7.59 29.60
CA ARG A 586 -33.21 8.42 28.46
C ARG A 586 -32.01 8.89 27.61
N PRO A 587 -32.17 9.06 26.29
CA PRO A 587 -31.14 9.65 25.43
C PRO A 587 -30.66 11.02 25.93
N ALA A 588 -29.36 11.18 26.16
CA ALA A 588 -28.77 12.42 26.68
C ALA A 588 -27.91 13.18 25.64
N ALA A 589 -27.76 12.63 24.44
CA ALA A 589 -26.86 13.17 23.40
C ALA A 589 -27.55 13.26 22.02
N MET A 590 -28.78 13.79 21.98
CA MET A 590 -29.57 13.88 20.73
C MET A 590 -28.90 14.76 19.67
N SER A 591 -28.17 15.81 20.05
CA SER A 591 -27.35 16.62 19.12
C SER A 591 -26.25 15.81 18.44
N THR A 592 -25.73 14.76 19.10
CA THR A 592 -24.79 13.83 18.46
C THR A 592 -25.49 13.01 17.38
N LEU A 593 -26.68 12.47 17.64
CA LEU A 593 -27.41 11.75 16.61
C LEU A 593 -27.76 12.69 15.44
N ALA A 594 -28.23 13.91 15.73
CA ALA A 594 -28.60 14.89 14.71
C ALA A 594 -27.43 15.24 13.77
N LEU A 595 -26.20 15.33 14.30
CA LEU A 595 -25.00 15.61 13.53
C LEU A 595 -24.63 14.50 12.53
N PHE A 596 -24.92 13.24 12.89
CA PHE A 596 -24.55 12.05 12.10
C PHE A 596 -25.75 11.38 11.44
N TRP A 597 -26.93 11.99 11.47
CA TRP A 597 -28.11 11.48 10.79
C TRP A 597 -28.10 11.93 9.33
N PRO A 598 -28.12 11.01 8.34
CA PRO A 598 -28.32 11.36 6.95
C PRO A 598 -29.78 11.77 6.77
N HIS A 599 -30.04 13.08 6.64
CA HIS A 599 -31.38 13.65 6.46
C HIS A 599 -31.56 14.07 5.00
N PRO A 600 -32.26 13.29 4.14
CA PRO A 600 -32.30 13.53 2.70
C PRO A 600 -32.74 14.95 2.30
N ALA A 601 -33.82 15.47 2.90
CA ALA A 601 -34.34 16.79 2.53
C ALA A 601 -33.40 17.93 2.95
N LEU A 602 -32.87 17.89 4.18
CA LEU A 602 -31.90 18.89 4.64
C LEU A 602 -30.57 18.77 3.86
N ALA A 603 -30.17 17.56 3.50
CA ALA A 603 -28.97 17.34 2.72
C ALA A 603 -29.08 17.95 1.32
N GLU A 604 -30.24 17.84 0.67
CA GLU A 604 -30.51 18.46 -0.64
C GLU A 604 -30.54 19.99 -0.59
N LEU A 605 -31.16 20.56 0.45
CA LEU A 605 -31.17 22.01 0.65
C LEU A 605 -29.77 22.57 0.88
N GLY A 606 -28.92 21.82 1.58
CA GLY A 606 -27.59 22.24 1.99
C GLY A 606 -26.44 21.88 1.04
N ASP A 607 -26.70 21.65 -0.25
CA ASP A 607 -25.68 21.23 -1.22
C ASP A 607 -24.73 22.39 -1.63
N PRO A 608 -23.45 22.38 -1.20
CA PRO A 608 -22.51 23.45 -1.53
C PRO A 608 -22.08 23.44 -3.00
N LEU A 609 -22.11 22.30 -3.70
CA LEU A 609 -21.80 22.24 -5.14
C LEU A 609 -22.90 22.90 -5.95
N ALA A 610 -24.17 22.66 -5.60
CA ALA A 610 -25.30 23.34 -6.22
C ALA A 610 -25.20 24.87 -6.03
N ALA A 611 -24.89 25.31 -4.80
CA ALA A 611 -24.70 26.73 -4.53
C ALA A 611 -23.51 27.34 -5.31
N ALA A 612 -22.41 26.60 -5.47
CA ALA A 612 -21.27 27.04 -6.26
C ALA A 612 -21.62 27.17 -7.75
N ARG A 613 -22.40 26.23 -8.31
CA ARG A 613 -22.91 26.27 -9.69
C ARG A 613 -23.81 27.48 -9.93
N GLU A 614 -24.76 27.73 -9.02
CA GLU A 614 -25.65 28.90 -9.09
C GLU A 614 -24.87 30.21 -9.04
N SER A 615 -23.80 30.28 -8.22
CA SER A 615 -22.95 31.46 -8.09
C SER A 615 -21.86 31.57 -9.17
N GLY A 616 -21.60 30.52 -9.95
CA GLY A 616 -20.52 30.46 -10.94
C GLY A 616 -19.11 30.50 -10.34
N THR A 617 -18.96 30.26 -9.03
CA THR A 617 -17.68 30.27 -8.30
C THR A 617 -17.86 29.63 -6.92
N GLN A 618 -16.77 29.50 -6.16
CA GLN A 618 -16.81 29.10 -4.76
C GLN A 618 -17.66 30.06 -3.92
N VAL A 619 -18.35 29.51 -2.93
CA VAL A 619 -19.28 30.29 -2.08
C VAL A 619 -18.78 30.41 -0.64
N PRO A 620 -18.89 31.58 0.00
CA PRO A 620 -18.62 31.70 1.43
C PRO A 620 -19.58 30.81 2.24
N ALA A 621 -19.07 30.09 3.25
CA ALA A 621 -19.89 29.21 4.08
C ALA A 621 -21.06 29.95 4.76
N ALA A 622 -20.84 31.18 5.20
CA ALA A 622 -21.89 32.01 5.79
C ALA A 622 -23.03 32.31 4.80
N SER A 623 -22.71 32.62 3.55
CA SER A 623 -23.69 32.88 2.49
C SER A 623 -24.45 31.62 2.07
N LEU A 624 -23.85 30.44 2.17
CA LEU A 624 -24.59 29.18 2.02
C LEU A 624 -25.61 28.99 3.15
N VAL A 625 -25.18 29.17 4.40
CA VAL A 625 -26.05 29.04 5.58
C VAL A 625 -27.23 30.02 5.53
N GLU A 626 -26.99 31.27 5.13
CA GLU A 626 -28.03 32.30 4.97
C GLU A 626 -29.07 31.88 3.91
N ARG A 627 -28.62 31.47 2.71
CA ARG A 627 -29.50 30.99 1.63
C ARG A 627 -30.33 29.76 2.03
N ILE A 628 -29.76 28.86 2.81
CA ILE A 628 -30.52 27.71 3.35
C ILE A 628 -31.58 28.21 4.33
N GLY A 629 -31.22 29.13 5.23
CA GLY A 629 -32.14 29.74 6.19
C GLY A 629 -33.39 30.34 5.54
N GLU A 630 -33.23 31.01 4.39
CA GLU A 630 -34.34 31.58 3.61
C GLU A 630 -35.27 30.52 2.98
N ARG A 631 -34.79 29.29 2.80
CA ARG A 631 -35.51 28.17 2.17
C ARG A 631 -36.09 27.16 3.15
N LEU A 632 -35.72 27.24 4.43
CA LEU A 632 -36.24 26.35 5.47
C LEU A 632 -37.72 26.66 5.77
N ASP A 633 -38.48 25.61 6.07
CA ASP A 633 -39.88 25.75 6.47
C ASP A 633 -39.97 26.49 7.82
N ALA A 634 -40.96 27.36 7.94
CA ALA A 634 -41.25 28.04 9.19
C ALA A 634 -41.86 27.08 10.22
N GLY A 635 -41.46 27.22 11.48
CA GLY A 635 -41.98 26.47 12.62
C GLY A 635 -41.71 27.20 13.93
N PRO A 636 -42.27 26.76 15.07
CA PRO A 636 -41.90 27.28 16.38
C PRO A 636 -40.41 27.02 16.68
N ASP A 637 -39.78 27.99 17.35
CA ASP A 637 -38.41 27.84 17.85
C ASP A 637 -38.34 26.75 18.93
N THR A 638 -37.28 25.94 18.90
CA THR A 638 -36.92 24.99 19.96
C THR A 638 -35.54 25.33 20.55
N ASP A 639 -35.32 24.98 21.81
CA ASP A 639 -34.02 25.13 22.48
C ASP A 639 -33.00 24.06 22.05
N GLN A 640 -33.48 22.93 21.51
CA GLN A 640 -32.64 21.81 21.11
C GLN A 640 -32.59 21.68 19.60
N VAL A 641 -31.41 21.88 19.01
CA VAL A 641 -31.20 21.72 17.57
C VAL A 641 -31.63 20.34 17.05
N ALA A 642 -31.51 19.29 17.87
CA ALA A 642 -31.93 17.95 17.51
C ALA A 642 -33.45 17.85 17.26
N ASP A 643 -34.26 18.56 18.02
CA ASP A 643 -35.71 18.55 17.84
C ASP A 643 -36.11 19.20 16.51
N ALA A 644 -35.42 20.28 16.13
CA ALA A 644 -35.60 20.91 14.82
C ALA A 644 -35.18 19.96 13.68
N VAL A 645 -34.06 19.24 13.81
CA VAL A 645 -33.60 18.27 12.80
C VAL A 645 -34.57 17.10 12.65
N PHE A 646 -34.99 16.49 13.75
CA PHE A 646 -35.81 15.28 13.71
C PHE A 646 -37.28 15.55 13.39
N SER A 647 -37.77 16.76 13.65
CA SER A 647 -39.12 17.18 13.26
C SER A 647 -39.22 17.77 11.84
N TYR A 648 -38.08 18.04 11.18
CA TYR A 648 -38.08 18.58 9.82
C TYR A 648 -38.54 17.52 8.79
N PRO A 649 -39.43 17.86 7.83
CA PRO A 649 -39.96 16.90 6.86
C PRO A 649 -38.87 16.25 6.00
N GLY A 650 -39.06 14.98 5.64
CA GLY A 650 -38.10 14.24 4.80
C GLY A 650 -36.92 13.63 5.57
N LEU A 651 -37.10 13.32 6.87
CA LEU A 651 -36.11 12.71 7.75
C LEU A 651 -35.52 11.39 7.22
N LEU A 652 -36.33 10.61 6.50
CA LEU A 652 -36.00 9.31 5.93
C LEU A 652 -36.54 9.21 4.50
N PRO A 653 -35.91 8.37 3.64
CA PRO A 653 -36.50 7.97 2.36
C PRO A 653 -37.90 7.37 2.53
N ASP A 654 -38.74 7.49 1.51
CA ASP A 654 -40.13 7.01 1.55
C ASP A 654 -40.26 5.52 1.89
N SER A 655 -39.34 4.69 1.40
CA SER A 655 -39.28 3.25 1.69
C SER A 655 -39.01 2.93 3.17
N LEU A 656 -38.40 3.86 3.91
CA LEU A 656 -38.00 3.71 5.31
C LEU A 656 -38.89 4.47 6.30
N ARG A 657 -39.87 5.27 5.85
CA ARG A 657 -40.70 6.11 6.74
C ARG A 657 -41.47 5.31 7.79
N SER A 658 -41.86 4.08 7.47
CA SER A 658 -42.56 3.18 8.41
C SER A 658 -41.64 2.20 9.12
N ALA A 659 -40.32 2.30 8.93
CA ALA A 659 -39.36 1.42 9.57
C ALA A 659 -39.19 1.78 11.06
N GLY A 660 -39.26 0.77 11.93
CA GLY A 660 -38.89 0.93 13.35
C GLY A 660 -37.37 1.07 13.54
N ALA A 661 -36.96 1.53 14.71
CA ALA A 661 -35.55 1.74 15.05
C ALA A 661 -34.71 0.46 14.91
N GLU A 662 -35.27 -0.71 15.22
CA GLU A 662 -34.63 -2.02 15.09
C GLU A 662 -34.31 -2.33 13.64
N ARG A 663 -35.27 -2.10 12.72
CA ARG A 663 -35.09 -2.32 11.29
C ARG A 663 -34.00 -1.42 10.70
N LEU A 664 -33.96 -0.15 11.12
CA LEU A 664 -32.92 0.80 10.68
C LEU A 664 -31.51 0.40 11.15
N LEU A 665 -31.41 -0.46 12.17
CA LEU A 665 -30.16 -0.94 12.75
C LEU A 665 -29.87 -2.42 12.46
N GLU A 666 -30.76 -3.13 11.75
CA GLU A 666 -30.76 -4.59 11.58
C GLU A 666 -29.49 -5.12 10.89
N TYR A 667 -28.88 -4.32 10.00
CA TYR A 667 -27.64 -4.67 9.28
C TYR A 667 -26.35 -4.45 10.08
N ARG A 668 -26.42 -4.22 11.40
CA ARG A 668 -25.26 -3.83 12.23
C ARG A 668 -24.93 -4.86 13.30
N SER A 669 -24.56 -6.08 12.86
CA SER A 669 -24.21 -7.18 13.78
C SER A 669 -22.82 -7.02 14.41
N GLU A 670 -22.76 -6.36 15.56
CA GLU A 670 -21.84 -6.75 16.65
C GLU A 670 -22.62 -6.69 17.97
N GLU A 671 -22.93 -7.87 18.51
CA GLU A 671 -23.73 -8.03 19.72
C GLU A 671 -23.13 -7.23 20.91
N GLY A 672 -23.93 -6.35 21.51
CA GLY A 672 -23.72 -5.81 22.86
C GLY A 672 -23.51 -4.29 23.01
N ARG A 673 -23.22 -3.52 21.95
CA ARG A 673 -22.89 -2.06 22.06
C ARG A 673 -24.00 -1.08 21.62
N PHE A 674 -25.19 -1.58 21.26
CA PHE A 674 -26.21 -0.78 20.55
C PHE A 674 -27.38 -0.25 21.39
N ALA A 675 -27.52 -0.60 22.67
CA ALA A 675 -28.66 -0.16 23.47
C ALA A 675 -28.81 1.37 23.51
N GLY A 676 -27.70 2.11 23.69
CA GLY A 676 -27.72 3.56 23.67
C GLY A 676 -28.17 4.15 22.32
N LEU A 677 -27.61 3.67 21.20
CA LEU A 677 -28.00 4.15 19.87
C LEU A 677 -29.48 3.87 19.58
N LEU A 678 -29.93 2.65 19.88
CA LEU A 678 -31.30 2.23 19.64
C LEU A 678 -32.32 3.18 20.29
N GLU A 679 -32.12 3.54 21.57
CA GLU A 679 -33.03 4.50 22.23
C GLU A 679 -32.94 5.91 21.64
N HIS A 680 -31.78 6.35 21.16
CA HIS A 680 -31.68 7.66 20.48
C HIS A 680 -32.44 7.64 19.15
N VAL A 681 -32.36 6.55 18.37
CA VAL A 681 -33.12 6.41 17.13
C VAL A 681 -34.62 6.36 17.41
N ARG A 682 -35.07 5.61 18.43
CA ARG A 682 -36.49 5.60 18.82
C ARG A 682 -37.00 7.00 19.13
N LEU A 683 -36.27 7.76 19.97
CA LEU A 683 -36.66 9.13 20.28
C LEU A 683 -36.67 10.03 19.04
N ALA A 684 -35.70 9.90 18.14
CA ALA A 684 -35.69 10.65 16.87
C ALA A 684 -36.92 10.36 16.00
N LEU A 685 -37.33 9.09 15.90
CA LEU A 685 -38.53 8.70 15.15
C LEU A 685 -39.82 9.20 15.81
N ASP A 686 -39.90 9.18 17.13
CA ASP A 686 -41.03 9.73 17.88
C ASP A 686 -41.16 11.25 17.65
N THR A 687 -40.04 11.98 17.64
CA THR A 687 -40.00 13.42 17.37
C THR A 687 -40.46 13.79 15.96
N ALA A 688 -40.23 12.92 14.96
CA ALA A 688 -40.66 13.15 13.58
C ALA A 688 -42.18 13.31 13.42
N GLY A 689 -42.97 12.81 14.38
CA GLY A 689 -44.44 12.90 14.39
C GLY A 689 -45.03 14.17 15.02
N ILE A 690 -44.22 15.06 15.61
CA ILE A 690 -44.70 16.16 16.49
C ILE A 690 -44.93 17.49 15.72
N GLY A 691 -44.55 17.56 14.44
CA GLY A 691 -44.67 18.75 13.60
C GLY A 691 -43.38 19.59 13.56
N THR A 692 -43.15 20.32 12.46
CA THR A 692 -41.87 20.98 12.14
C THR A 692 -41.51 22.09 13.12
N HIS A 693 -40.33 22.02 13.71
CA HIS A 693 -39.72 23.07 14.54
C HIS A 693 -38.51 23.70 13.84
N THR A 694 -38.07 24.86 14.30
CA THR A 694 -36.87 25.54 13.79
C THR A 694 -35.85 25.84 14.90
N HIS A 695 -34.60 26.03 14.50
CA HIS A 695 -33.49 26.38 15.39
C HIS A 695 -32.45 27.19 14.59
N PRO A 696 -31.76 28.19 15.19
CA PRO A 696 -30.77 29.02 14.48
C PRO A 696 -29.65 28.25 13.77
N ASP A 697 -29.23 27.12 14.33
CA ASP A 697 -28.20 26.25 13.75
C ASP A 697 -28.73 25.15 12.79
N LEU A 698 -30.05 25.10 12.50
CA LEU A 698 -30.61 24.10 11.58
C LEU A 698 -30.01 24.22 10.17
N ALA A 699 -29.86 25.45 9.66
CA ALA A 699 -29.22 25.71 8.37
C ALA A 699 -27.74 25.29 8.35
N ARG A 700 -27.02 25.40 9.49
CA ARG A 700 -25.64 24.92 9.61
C ARG A 700 -25.57 23.39 9.58
N ILE A 701 -26.52 22.70 10.21
CA ILE A 701 -26.62 21.24 10.14
C ILE A 701 -26.94 20.79 8.71
N ALA A 702 -27.88 21.44 8.04
CA ALA A 702 -28.21 21.16 6.64
C ALA A 702 -26.96 21.24 5.74
N ALA A 703 -26.17 22.31 5.90
CA ALA A 703 -24.97 22.56 5.12
C ALA A 703 -23.80 21.63 5.47
N HIS A 704 -23.45 21.50 6.76
CA HIS A 704 -22.12 21.02 7.16
C HIS A 704 -22.13 19.84 8.14
N SER A 705 -23.29 19.25 8.46
CA SER A 705 -23.30 18.05 9.28
C SER A 705 -22.70 16.84 8.53
N PRO A 706 -21.86 16.02 9.19
CA PRO A 706 -21.35 14.77 8.63
C PRO A 706 -22.41 13.84 8.05
N GLY A 707 -23.61 13.77 8.67
CA GLY A 707 -24.73 12.98 8.16
C GLY A 707 -25.16 13.39 6.76
N ASN A 708 -25.40 14.69 6.56
CA ASN A 708 -25.82 15.22 5.28
C ASN A 708 -24.70 15.22 4.24
N ILE A 709 -23.45 15.44 4.67
CA ILE A 709 -22.27 15.31 3.81
C ILE A 709 -22.12 13.88 3.30
N ALA A 710 -22.21 12.88 4.17
CA ALA A 710 -22.11 11.47 3.79
C ALA A 710 -23.20 11.08 2.78
N TRP A 711 -24.44 11.56 2.98
CA TRP A 711 -25.54 11.37 2.04
C TRP A 711 -25.21 11.93 0.65
N ARG A 712 -24.86 13.23 0.57
CA ARG A 712 -24.55 13.89 -0.71
C ARG A 712 -23.36 13.25 -1.41
N ALA A 713 -22.31 12.90 -0.66
CA ALA A 713 -21.10 12.33 -1.22
C ALA A 713 -21.31 10.92 -1.77
N LEU A 714 -22.10 10.07 -1.11
CA LEU A 714 -22.45 8.76 -1.67
C LEU A 714 -23.44 8.88 -2.83
N ARG A 715 -24.34 9.85 -2.78
CA ARG A 715 -25.24 10.15 -3.91
C ARG A 715 -24.45 10.54 -5.16
N SER A 716 -23.31 11.24 -5.00
CA SER A 716 -22.49 11.61 -6.15
C SER A 716 -21.90 10.37 -6.84
N ILE A 717 -21.65 9.26 -6.16
CA ILE A 717 -21.10 8.04 -6.79
C ILE A 717 -22.12 6.90 -6.98
N ALA A 718 -23.39 7.11 -6.62
CA ALA A 718 -24.43 6.11 -6.76
C ALA A 718 -24.73 5.81 -8.24
N GLY A 719 -24.77 4.52 -8.58
CA GLY A 719 -25.20 4.08 -9.90
C GLY A 719 -26.74 4.12 -10.05
N PRO A 720 -27.25 3.85 -11.27
CA PRO A 720 -28.68 3.92 -11.56
C PRO A 720 -29.51 2.87 -10.80
N ASP A 721 -28.87 1.77 -10.37
CA ASP A 721 -29.53 0.66 -9.67
C ASP A 721 -29.52 0.81 -8.13
N VAL A 722 -28.94 1.90 -7.60
CA VAL A 722 -28.94 2.18 -6.15
C VAL A 722 -30.33 2.62 -5.70
N THR A 723 -30.88 1.94 -4.70
CA THR A 723 -32.15 2.32 -4.08
C THR A 723 -31.96 3.44 -3.05
N ALA A 724 -33.02 4.19 -2.77
CA ALA A 724 -32.97 5.23 -1.73
C ALA A 724 -32.68 4.65 -0.33
N GLU A 725 -33.10 3.41 -0.07
CA GLU A 725 -32.79 2.67 1.16
C GLU A 725 -31.31 2.28 1.21
N GLY A 726 -30.76 1.74 0.11
CA GLY A 726 -29.34 1.39 0.00
C GLY A 726 -28.42 2.60 0.17
N LEU A 727 -28.74 3.73 -0.48
CA LEU A 727 -28.02 4.99 -0.31
C LEU A 727 -28.05 5.47 1.16
N TRP A 728 -29.21 5.40 1.83
CA TRP A 728 -29.33 5.79 3.23
C TRP A 728 -28.51 4.89 4.14
N GLY A 729 -28.60 3.58 3.93
CA GLY A 729 -27.84 2.58 4.69
C GLY A 729 -26.33 2.79 4.56
N ALA A 730 -25.84 3.01 3.34
CA ALA A 730 -24.43 3.29 3.06
C ALA A 730 -23.98 4.63 3.70
N ALA A 731 -24.80 5.68 3.63
CA ALA A 731 -24.50 6.96 4.27
C ALA A 731 -24.45 6.84 5.79
N PHE A 732 -25.40 6.11 6.37
CA PHE A 732 -25.44 5.87 7.79
C PHE A 732 -24.29 4.97 8.27
N GLU A 733 -23.71 4.15 7.39
CA GLU A 733 -22.47 3.40 7.66
C GLU A 733 -21.24 4.31 7.60
N LEU A 734 -21.13 5.15 6.56
CA LEU A 734 -20.00 6.07 6.37
C LEU A 734 -19.82 7.05 7.54
N VAL A 735 -20.91 7.56 8.10
CA VAL A 735 -20.88 8.44 9.29
C VAL A 735 -20.28 7.76 10.51
N ARG A 736 -20.26 6.42 10.59
CA ARG A 736 -19.56 5.72 11.69
C ARG A 736 -18.08 6.06 11.68
N GLY A 737 -17.45 6.00 10.50
CA GLY A 737 -16.04 6.35 10.32
C GLY A 737 -15.77 7.82 10.65
N ILE A 738 -16.60 8.73 10.15
CA ILE A 738 -16.45 10.18 10.40
C ILE A 738 -16.62 10.48 11.90
N ARG A 739 -17.59 9.84 12.56
CA ARG A 739 -17.77 9.96 14.01
C ARG A 739 -16.58 9.40 14.77
N THR A 740 -16.02 8.26 14.35
CA THR A 740 -14.81 7.70 14.95
C THR A 740 -13.64 8.68 14.83
N LEU A 741 -13.47 9.33 13.67
CA LEU A 741 -12.47 10.39 13.47
C LEU A 741 -12.63 11.51 14.51
N PHE A 742 -13.83 12.09 14.65
CA PHE A 742 -14.06 13.17 15.63
C PHE A 742 -14.07 12.70 17.08
N ASN A 743 -14.23 11.41 17.37
CA ASN A 743 -14.16 10.86 18.73
C ASN A 743 -12.75 10.52 19.21
N ARG A 744 -11.74 10.63 18.34
CA ARG A 744 -10.34 10.42 18.73
C ARG A 744 -9.94 11.44 19.79
N THR A 745 -9.12 11.01 20.74
CA THR A 745 -8.57 11.87 21.80
C THR A 745 -7.84 13.07 21.20
N GLU A 746 -7.01 12.83 20.18
CA GLU A 746 -6.20 13.85 19.52
C GLU A 746 -7.08 14.85 18.74
N SER A 747 -8.11 14.36 18.05
CA SER A 747 -9.06 15.21 17.33
C SER A 747 -9.90 16.06 18.28
N THR A 748 -10.31 15.50 19.43
CA THR A 748 -11.04 16.24 20.46
C THR A 748 -10.17 17.34 21.05
N ALA A 749 -8.91 17.03 21.39
CA ALA A 749 -7.96 18.01 21.90
C ALA A 749 -7.75 19.13 20.87
N LEU A 750 -7.48 18.77 19.62
CA LEU A 750 -7.29 19.71 18.52
C LEU A 750 -8.47 20.67 18.37
N LEU A 751 -9.70 20.16 18.24
CA LEU A 751 -10.87 21.01 18.00
C LEU A 751 -11.16 21.95 19.18
N VAL A 752 -10.88 21.51 20.42
CA VAL A 752 -11.01 22.39 21.59
C VAL A 752 -9.90 23.44 21.62
N THR A 753 -8.69 23.09 21.22
CA THR A 753 -7.59 24.06 21.06
C THR A 753 -7.88 25.08 19.95
N LEU A 754 -8.51 24.68 18.84
CA LEU A 754 -8.79 25.58 17.72
C LEU A 754 -9.98 26.53 17.97
N TYR A 755 -11.07 26.03 18.56
CA TYR A 755 -12.31 26.80 18.70
C TYR A 755 -12.62 27.28 20.12
N GLY A 756 -11.88 26.82 21.14
CA GLY A 756 -12.09 27.22 22.53
C GLY A 756 -13.38 26.68 23.15
N GLU A 757 -13.96 27.48 24.07
CA GLU A 757 -15.15 27.09 24.83
C GLU A 757 -16.44 27.19 24.01
N GLN A 758 -16.86 26.07 23.42
CA GLN A 758 -18.20 25.92 22.84
C GLN A 758 -18.67 24.46 22.87
N PRO A 759 -19.97 24.17 22.63
CA PRO A 759 -20.43 22.80 22.50
C PRO A 759 -19.68 22.05 21.41
N TYR A 760 -19.13 20.87 21.73
CA TYR A 760 -18.24 20.13 20.82
C TYR A 760 -18.86 19.84 19.44
N TRP A 761 -20.17 19.59 19.39
CA TRP A 761 -20.89 19.36 18.12
C TRP A 761 -20.82 20.57 17.19
N ARG A 762 -20.77 21.79 17.73
CA ARG A 762 -20.65 23.04 16.96
C ARG A 762 -19.24 23.19 16.38
N SER A 763 -18.20 22.91 17.17
CA SER A 763 -16.82 22.84 16.66
C SER A 763 -16.67 21.84 15.52
N VAL A 764 -17.37 20.70 15.56
CA VAL A 764 -17.34 19.72 14.46
C VAL A 764 -17.95 20.30 13.18
N ILE A 765 -19.11 20.94 13.25
CA ILE A 765 -19.79 21.55 12.08
C ILE A 765 -18.95 22.68 11.48
N GLU A 766 -18.41 23.57 12.33
CA GLU A 766 -17.53 24.67 11.90
C GLU A 766 -16.26 24.14 11.24
N TYR A 767 -15.65 23.09 11.80
CA TYR A 767 -14.48 22.45 11.19
C TYR A 767 -14.81 21.75 9.86
N CYS A 768 -16.00 21.16 9.72
CA CYS A 768 -16.47 20.60 8.45
C CYS A 768 -16.66 21.68 7.38
N ALA A 769 -17.12 22.87 7.76
CA ALA A 769 -17.24 24.03 6.87
C ALA A 769 -15.86 24.56 6.49
N ASP A 770 -14.98 24.79 7.47
CA ASP A 770 -13.65 25.34 7.26
C ASP A 770 -12.83 24.48 6.30
N GLY A 771 -12.84 23.16 6.54
CA GLY A 771 -12.13 22.17 5.74
C GLY A 771 -12.89 21.62 4.54
N ASN A 772 -14.08 22.15 4.25
CA ASN A 772 -14.87 21.79 3.07
C ASN A 772 -15.09 20.26 2.94
N LEU A 773 -15.50 19.62 4.04
CA LEU A 773 -15.53 18.16 4.15
C LEU A 773 -16.38 17.50 3.04
N GLN A 774 -17.40 18.19 2.51
CA GLN A 774 -18.15 17.73 1.33
C GLN A 774 -17.22 17.41 0.14
N ALA A 775 -16.45 18.40 -0.30
CA ALA A 775 -15.54 18.25 -1.45
C ALA A 775 -14.45 17.20 -1.20
N VAL A 776 -14.00 17.07 0.06
CA VAL A 776 -13.02 16.06 0.48
C VAL A 776 -13.60 14.64 0.33
N MET A 777 -14.85 14.44 0.75
CA MET A 777 -15.51 13.14 0.63
C MET A 777 -15.85 12.82 -0.82
N ASP A 778 -16.29 13.80 -1.62
CA ASP A 778 -16.53 13.60 -3.06
C ASP A 778 -15.24 13.16 -3.80
N GLU A 779 -14.10 13.79 -3.48
CA GLU A 779 -12.80 13.39 -4.04
C GLU A 779 -12.38 11.99 -3.59
N TYR A 780 -12.56 11.66 -2.31
CA TYR A 780 -12.18 10.34 -1.79
C TYR A 780 -13.03 9.21 -2.40
N LEU A 781 -14.34 9.39 -2.43
CA LEU A 781 -15.26 8.40 -3.00
C LEU A 781 -15.02 8.25 -4.51
N PHE A 782 -14.75 9.33 -5.24
CA PHE A 782 -14.33 9.27 -6.64
C PHE A 782 -13.07 8.43 -6.84
N GLN A 783 -12.05 8.57 -5.98
CA GLN A 783 -10.82 7.76 -6.04
C GLN A 783 -11.09 6.28 -5.76
N LEU A 784 -11.94 5.97 -4.78
CA LEU A 784 -12.32 4.59 -4.47
C LEU A 784 -13.05 3.92 -5.64
N VAL A 785 -13.95 4.64 -6.32
CA VAL A 785 -14.63 4.17 -7.54
C VAL A 785 -13.65 3.98 -8.70
N SER A 786 -12.77 4.96 -8.91
CA SER A 786 -11.78 4.95 -9.99
C SER A 786 -10.83 3.76 -9.89
N GLU A 787 -10.41 3.38 -8.69
CA GLU A 787 -9.57 2.19 -8.47
C GLU A 787 -10.29 0.88 -8.80
N GLY A 788 -11.61 0.82 -8.60
CA GLY A 788 -12.45 -0.32 -8.96
C GLY A 788 -12.71 -0.46 -10.46
N GLY A 789 -12.12 0.40 -11.29
CA GLY A 789 -12.33 0.42 -12.74
C GLY A 789 -13.52 1.29 -13.18
N GLY A 790 -14.13 2.05 -12.27
CA GLY A 790 -15.19 3.01 -12.61
C GLY A 790 -16.53 2.38 -12.99
N ALA A 791 -16.79 1.13 -12.59
CA ALA A 791 -18.09 0.49 -12.78
C ALA A 791 -19.19 1.22 -12.00
N GLU A 792 -20.40 1.25 -12.56
CA GLU A 792 -21.57 1.76 -11.86
C GLU A 792 -21.87 0.86 -10.65
N LEU A 793 -22.21 1.47 -9.52
CA LEU A 793 -22.43 0.78 -8.25
C LEU A 793 -23.91 0.45 -8.05
N ASP A 794 -24.19 -0.71 -7.48
CA ASP A 794 -25.48 -1.07 -6.88
C ASP A 794 -25.45 -0.85 -5.35
N ASP A 795 -26.51 -1.24 -4.64
CA ASP A 795 -26.62 -1.10 -3.18
C ASP A 795 -25.47 -1.79 -2.43
N ASP A 796 -25.09 -3.00 -2.84
CA ASP A 796 -24.03 -3.78 -2.20
C ASP A 796 -22.64 -3.18 -2.47
N GLY A 797 -22.38 -2.75 -3.70
CA GLY A 797 -21.16 -2.06 -4.09
C GLY A 797 -20.98 -0.75 -3.34
N LEU A 798 -22.05 0.05 -3.20
CA LEU A 798 -22.03 1.30 -2.45
C LEU A 798 -21.78 1.05 -0.96
N ALA A 799 -22.41 0.04 -0.37
CA ALA A 799 -22.20 -0.33 1.03
C ALA A 799 -20.77 -0.85 1.29
N ALA A 800 -20.21 -1.65 0.36
CA ALA A 800 -18.83 -2.12 0.43
C ALA A 800 -17.82 -0.97 0.35
N LEU A 801 -18.06 0.00 -0.53
CA LEU A 801 -17.24 1.19 -0.66
C LEU A 801 -17.31 2.06 0.60
N ALA A 802 -18.50 2.26 1.18
CA ALA A 802 -18.67 2.96 2.44
C ALA A 802 -17.88 2.29 3.59
N ARG A 803 -17.94 0.96 3.72
CA ARG A 803 -17.14 0.20 4.71
C ARG A 803 -15.65 0.42 4.52
N ARG A 804 -15.18 0.36 3.27
CA ARG A 804 -13.77 0.60 2.93
C ARG A 804 -13.31 2.02 3.30
N ALA A 805 -14.15 3.02 3.08
CA ALA A 805 -13.87 4.39 3.53
C ALA A 805 -13.79 4.46 5.07
N VAL A 806 -14.70 3.78 5.79
CA VAL A 806 -14.69 3.70 7.26
C VAL A 806 -13.39 3.10 7.80
N GLU A 807 -12.89 2.01 7.22
CA GLU A 807 -11.64 1.36 7.65
C GLU A 807 -10.45 2.34 7.72
N SER A 808 -10.32 3.24 6.74
CA SER A 808 -9.27 4.26 6.72
C SER A 808 -9.39 5.27 7.89
N MET A 809 -10.62 5.60 8.29
CA MET A 809 -10.93 6.50 9.41
C MET A 809 -10.87 5.79 10.77
N GLU A 810 -10.79 4.46 10.82
CA GLU A 810 -10.69 3.69 12.06
C GLU A 810 -9.23 3.29 12.40
N LEU A 811 -8.26 3.78 11.61
CA LEU A 811 -6.84 3.51 11.83
C LEU A 811 -6.41 3.80 13.28
N ARG A 812 -5.99 2.74 13.96
CA ARG A 812 -5.44 2.84 15.32
C ARG A 812 -4.07 3.53 15.29
N PRO A 813 -3.75 4.35 16.31
CA PRO A 813 -2.44 4.96 16.40
C PRO A 813 -1.37 3.87 16.61
N ALA A 814 -0.18 4.08 16.04
CA ALA A 814 0.95 3.20 16.29
C ALA A 814 1.64 3.57 17.61
N ARG A 815 2.21 2.59 18.31
CA ARG A 815 3.07 2.83 19.46
C ARG A 815 4.53 2.59 19.05
N TYR A 816 5.33 3.64 19.08
CA TYR A 816 6.78 3.54 18.92
C TYR A 816 7.46 3.71 20.28
N VAL A 817 8.66 3.16 20.41
CA VAL A 817 9.40 3.15 21.67
C VAL A 817 10.82 3.57 21.40
N ALA A 818 11.23 4.67 22.03
CA ALA A 818 12.60 5.07 22.20
C ALA A 818 13.15 4.53 23.53
N ARG A 819 14.47 4.48 23.65
CA ARG A 819 15.18 4.13 24.88
C ARG A 819 15.83 5.38 25.47
N ASP A 820 15.76 5.55 26.78
CA ASP A 820 16.66 6.49 27.44
C ASP A 820 18.11 5.99 27.36
N ASN A 821 19.04 6.90 27.66
CA ASN A 821 20.47 6.61 27.64
C ASN A 821 21.02 6.29 29.05
N THR A 822 20.16 5.84 29.97
CA THR A 822 20.63 5.29 31.25
C THR A 822 21.08 3.82 31.05
N PRO A 823 21.84 3.24 32.00
CA PRO A 823 22.21 1.83 31.93
C PRO A 823 21.00 0.88 31.83
N GLU A 824 19.87 1.27 32.43
CA GLU A 824 18.63 0.49 32.45
C GLU A 824 17.87 0.52 31.12
N ARG A 825 18.16 1.48 30.22
CA ARG A 825 17.54 1.60 28.89
C ARG A 825 16.00 1.63 29.01
N GLY A 826 15.48 2.50 29.87
CA GLY A 826 14.06 2.68 30.10
C GLY A 826 13.28 3.01 28.82
N GLU A 827 12.04 2.53 28.73
CA GLU A 827 11.17 2.79 27.58
C GLU A 827 10.54 4.18 27.65
N ILE A 828 10.63 4.91 26.54
CA ILE A 828 9.92 6.16 26.30
C ILE A 828 8.90 5.90 25.18
N PRO A 829 7.64 5.54 25.51
CA PRO A 829 6.63 5.26 24.51
C PRO A 829 6.07 6.55 23.89
N MET A 830 5.86 6.54 22.58
CA MET A 830 5.21 7.63 21.85
C MET A 830 4.10 7.05 20.96
N MET A 831 2.91 7.65 21.05
CA MET A 831 1.81 7.33 20.15
C MET A 831 1.97 8.13 18.86
N ALA A 832 1.66 7.50 17.73
CA ALA A 832 1.91 8.08 16.42
C ALA A 832 0.72 7.92 15.49
N ARG A 833 0.37 9.01 14.80
CA ARG A 833 -0.68 9.06 13.79
C ARG A 833 -0.39 10.11 12.71
N PHE A 834 0.14 11.27 13.08
CA PHE A 834 0.54 12.31 12.12
C PHE A 834 1.56 11.77 11.11
N ALA A 835 2.59 11.10 11.61
CA ALA A 835 3.59 10.40 10.83
C ALA A 835 3.60 8.91 11.19
N LEU A 836 3.64 8.03 10.20
CA LEU A 836 3.69 6.58 10.42
C LEU A 836 4.82 5.94 9.64
N ARG A 837 5.30 4.82 10.18
CA ARG A 837 6.22 3.92 9.52
C ARG A 837 5.47 2.92 8.65
N TYR A 838 5.96 2.72 7.43
CA TYR A 838 5.56 1.63 6.54
C TYR A 838 6.69 0.58 6.44
N GLY A 839 6.41 -0.64 6.92
CA GLY A 839 7.35 -1.76 6.98
C GLY A 839 7.58 -2.31 8.41
N GLY A 840 7.85 -3.61 8.55
CA GLY A 840 8.04 -4.30 9.84
C GLY A 840 9.41 -4.01 10.49
N ARG A 841 9.48 -3.95 11.84
CA ARG A 841 10.73 -3.62 12.59
C ARG A 841 11.84 -4.65 12.36
N PHE A 842 11.45 -5.93 12.26
CA PHE A 842 12.29 -7.06 11.86
C PHE A 842 11.39 -8.11 11.20
N SER A 843 11.91 -8.86 10.23
CA SER A 843 11.27 -10.06 9.70
C SER A 843 11.30 -11.15 10.78
N SER A 844 10.24 -11.23 11.59
CA SER A 844 10.02 -12.33 12.53
C SER A 844 8.61 -12.87 12.34
N ASP A 845 8.39 -14.13 12.80
CA ASP A 845 7.24 -15.04 12.64
C ASP A 845 5.79 -14.46 12.80
N ALA A 846 5.62 -13.15 12.99
CA ALA A 846 4.34 -12.42 13.01
C ALA A 846 3.94 -11.85 11.63
N ASP A 847 4.34 -12.50 10.54
CA ASP A 847 4.20 -11.99 9.15
C ASP A 847 2.75 -11.68 8.73
N GLU A 848 1.75 -12.41 9.22
CA GLU A 848 0.34 -12.14 8.89
C GLU A 848 -0.19 -10.87 9.59
N ALA A 849 0.00 -10.74 10.90
CA ALA A 849 -0.47 -9.57 11.65
C ALA A 849 0.29 -8.29 11.26
N ALA A 850 1.59 -8.40 10.94
CA ALA A 850 2.38 -7.31 10.42
C ALA A 850 1.94 -6.89 9.01
N GLY A 851 1.57 -7.84 8.15
CA GLY A 851 1.03 -7.58 6.81
C GLY A 851 -0.32 -6.86 6.85
N VAL A 852 -1.25 -7.30 7.70
CA VAL A 852 -2.57 -6.65 7.86
C VAL A 852 -2.40 -5.18 8.25
N ARG A 853 -1.55 -4.89 9.24
CA ARG A 853 -1.27 -3.52 9.68
C ARG A 853 -0.68 -2.65 8.56
N GLN A 854 0.20 -3.20 7.73
CA GLN A 854 0.77 -2.46 6.60
C GLN A 854 -0.32 -2.09 5.58
N GLY A 855 -1.22 -3.02 5.27
CA GLY A 855 -2.38 -2.77 4.41
C GLY A 855 -3.25 -1.63 4.93
N GLU A 856 -3.56 -1.62 6.24
CA GLU A 856 -4.31 -0.53 6.90
C GLU A 856 -3.58 0.83 6.81
N VAL A 857 -2.26 0.87 7.07
CA VAL A 857 -1.47 2.10 7.01
C VAL A 857 -1.42 2.66 5.59
N ARG A 858 -1.28 1.80 4.56
CA ARG A 858 -1.36 2.20 3.16
C ARG A 858 -2.72 2.77 2.82
N ALA A 859 -3.80 2.08 3.19
CA ALA A 859 -5.17 2.54 2.93
C ALA A 859 -5.44 3.90 3.58
N ALA A 860 -4.98 4.11 4.82
CA ALA A 860 -5.09 5.41 5.48
C ALA A 860 -4.22 6.50 4.84
N PHE A 861 -3.00 6.18 4.37
CA PHE A 861 -2.18 7.16 3.64
C PHE A 861 -2.83 7.55 2.30
N ASN A 862 -3.39 6.58 1.57
CA ASN A 862 -4.26 6.80 0.40
C ASN A 862 -5.72 7.09 0.81
N SER A 863 -5.89 7.90 1.84
CA SER A 863 -7.14 8.57 2.19
C SER A 863 -6.81 10.05 2.43
N PRO A 864 -7.78 10.98 2.51
CA PRO A 864 -7.47 12.36 2.82
C PRO A 864 -6.98 12.55 4.28
N PHE A 865 -7.19 11.55 5.17
CA PHE A 865 -6.90 11.62 6.61
C PHE A 865 -5.47 11.21 6.96
N ALA A 866 -5.02 11.47 8.19
CA ALA A 866 -3.70 11.06 8.67
C ALA A 866 -3.42 9.53 8.48
N PRO A 867 -2.17 9.13 8.16
CA PRO A 867 -0.93 9.91 8.26
C PRO A 867 -0.70 10.90 7.10
N PHE A 868 -0.02 12.01 7.41
CA PHE A 868 0.43 13.03 6.45
C PHE A 868 1.88 12.85 6.01
N VAL A 869 2.68 12.16 6.84
CA VAL A 869 4.04 11.74 6.53
C VAL A 869 4.14 10.23 6.66
N LEU A 870 4.60 9.55 5.61
CA LEU A 870 4.83 8.11 5.61
C LEU A 870 6.32 7.84 5.42
N ALA A 871 6.97 7.25 6.42
CA ALA A 871 8.38 6.90 6.34
C ALA A 871 8.56 5.40 6.06
N SER A 872 9.36 5.06 5.06
CA SER A 872 9.64 3.67 4.68
C SER A 872 11.11 3.44 4.34
N THR A 873 11.49 2.16 4.26
CA THR A 873 12.78 1.70 3.74
C THR A 873 12.58 1.07 2.35
N SER A 874 13.48 0.18 1.91
CA SER A 874 13.35 -0.64 0.69
C SER A 874 12.07 -1.46 0.60
N VAL A 875 11.40 -1.73 1.73
CA VAL A 875 10.11 -2.45 1.75
C VAL A 875 9.03 -1.71 0.98
N GLY A 876 8.98 -0.38 1.05
CA GLY A 876 7.97 0.43 0.37
C GLY A 876 8.41 0.98 -0.99
N GLN A 877 9.62 0.66 -1.46
CA GLN A 877 10.20 1.29 -2.67
C GLN A 877 9.60 0.76 -3.98
N GLU A 878 9.04 -0.46 -3.99
CA GLU A 878 8.47 -1.10 -5.17
C GLU A 878 7.08 -1.71 -4.92
N GLY A 879 6.35 -2.05 -5.98
CA GLY A 879 5.03 -2.70 -5.92
C GLY A 879 3.84 -1.91 -5.33
N ILE A 880 4.06 -0.90 -4.49
CA ILE A 880 2.98 -0.24 -3.72
C ILE A 880 2.61 1.14 -4.29
N ASP A 881 1.36 1.57 -4.09
CA ASP A 881 0.81 2.85 -4.55
C ASP A 881 0.66 3.84 -3.36
N PHE A 882 1.12 5.10 -3.50
CA PHE A 882 1.01 6.16 -2.49
C PHE A 882 0.51 7.51 -3.07
N HIS A 883 -0.16 7.49 -4.22
CA HIS A 883 -0.38 8.66 -5.09
C HIS A 883 -1.65 9.46 -4.81
N TRP A 884 -2.58 8.96 -3.97
CA TRP A 884 -3.92 9.56 -3.92
C TRP A 884 -3.86 10.97 -3.34
N TRP A 885 -3.21 11.20 -2.20
CA TRP A 885 -2.99 12.57 -1.66
C TRP A 885 -1.51 12.95 -1.59
N SER A 886 -0.64 12.25 -2.32
CA SER A 886 0.79 12.57 -2.39
C SER A 886 1.25 12.66 -3.84
N HIS A 887 1.98 13.74 -4.14
CA HIS A 887 2.87 13.86 -5.28
C HIS A 887 4.30 14.22 -4.83
N SER A 888 4.67 13.95 -3.57
CA SER A 888 5.96 14.34 -3.00
C SER A 888 6.71 13.15 -2.39
N ILE A 889 7.91 12.91 -2.95
CA ILE A 889 8.86 11.92 -2.44
C ILE A 889 10.05 12.65 -1.81
N LEU A 890 10.33 12.31 -0.55
CA LEU A 890 11.53 12.74 0.16
C LEU A 890 12.56 11.62 0.19
N HIS A 891 13.65 11.81 -0.55
CA HIS A 891 14.84 10.97 -0.48
C HIS A 891 15.65 11.38 0.75
N TRP A 892 15.34 10.73 1.89
CA TRP A 892 16.08 10.95 3.14
C TRP A 892 17.53 10.50 3.03
N ASN A 893 17.74 9.43 2.26
CA ASN A 893 19.04 9.03 1.75
C ASN A 893 18.93 8.87 0.23
N LEU A 894 19.98 9.30 -0.48
CA LEU A 894 20.10 9.04 -1.90
C LEU A 894 20.14 7.53 -2.15
N PRO A 895 19.37 7.01 -3.12
CA PRO A 895 19.51 5.62 -3.54
C PRO A 895 20.93 5.33 -4.04
N SER A 896 21.29 4.05 -4.07
CA SER A 896 22.52 3.59 -4.71
C SER A 896 22.42 3.64 -6.24
N ASN A 897 21.21 3.60 -6.78
CA ASN A 897 20.97 3.46 -8.21
C ASN A 897 20.03 4.55 -8.77
N PRO A 898 20.28 5.08 -9.99
CA PRO A 898 19.37 5.99 -10.69
C PRO A 898 17.94 5.46 -10.85
N VAL A 899 17.75 4.17 -11.17
CA VAL A 899 16.42 3.58 -11.37
C VAL A 899 15.58 3.58 -10.10
N ASP A 900 16.20 3.47 -8.92
CA ASP A 900 15.49 3.56 -7.65
C ASP A 900 14.83 4.95 -7.49
N PHE A 901 15.34 6.01 -8.12
CA PHE A 901 14.64 7.29 -8.18
C PHE A 901 13.31 7.15 -8.92
N GLU A 902 13.36 6.62 -10.15
CA GLU A 902 12.15 6.46 -10.97
C GLU A 902 11.15 5.50 -10.31
N GLN A 903 11.63 4.43 -9.66
CA GLN A 903 10.76 3.52 -8.92
C GLN A 903 10.11 4.18 -7.71
N ARG A 904 10.85 5.01 -6.95
CA ARG A 904 10.31 5.76 -5.80
C ARG A 904 9.34 6.86 -6.25
N GLU A 905 9.64 7.59 -7.30
CA GLU A 905 8.75 8.60 -7.91
C GLU A 905 7.50 7.95 -8.49
N GLY A 906 7.66 6.80 -9.11
CA GLY A 906 6.57 5.96 -9.57
C GLY A 906 5.65 5.47 -8.46
N ARG A 907 5.90 5.74 -7.17
CA ARG A 907 4.93 5.51 -6.09
C ARG A 907 3.84 6.57 -6.03
N VAL A 908 4.15 7.78 -6.49
CA VAL A 908 3.26 8.94 -6.48
C VAL A 908 2.85 9.38 -7.89
N ASN A 909 3.60 8.99 -8.93
CA ASN A 909 3.23 9.18 -10.33
C ASN A 909 2.45 7.97 -10.88
N ARG A 910 1.13 7.98 -10.73
CA ARG A 910 0.20 6.87 -11.03
C ARG A 910 -1.12 7.41 -11.59
N PHE A 911 -1.94 6.49 -12.08
CA PHE A 911 -3.29 6.76 -12.59
C PHE A 911 -4.11 7.63 -11.63
N ALA A 912 -4.70 8.71 -12.15
CA ALA A 912 -5.49 9.71 -11.42
C ALA A 912 -4.80 10.27 -10.16
N GLY A 913 -3.47 10.36 -10.14
CA GLY A 913 -2.69 10.83 -8.99
C GLY A 913 -2.97 12.28 -8.58
N HIS A 914 -2.51 12.65 -7.37
CA HIS A 914 -2.81 13.95 -6.77
C HIS A 914 -2.45 15.15 -7.67
N ALA A 915 -1.26 15.13 -8.30
CA ALA A 915 -0.84 16.20 -9.21
C ALA A 915 -1.71 16.29 -10.47
N VAL A 916 -2.09 15.14 -11.03
CA VAL A 916 -3.00 15.05 -12.18
C VAL A 916 -4.35 15.67 -11.84
N ARG A 917 -4.94 15.32 -10.69
CA ARG A 917 -6.22 15.89 -10.27
C ARG A 917 -6.15 17.39 -10.06
N LYS A 918 -5.08 17.90 -9.45
CA LYS A 918 -4.84 19.34 -9.33
C LYS A 918 -4.84 20.04 -10.68
N ASN A 919 -4.10 19.49 -11.65
CA ASN A 919 -3.99 20.05 -12.99
C ASN A 919 -5.32 19.97 -13.77
N VAL A 920 -6.08 18.88 -13.64
CA VAL A 920 -7.42 18.75 -14.24
C VAL A 920 -8.36 19.79 -13.68
N VAL A 921 -8.40 19.98 -12.36
CA VAL A 921 -9.28 20.97 -11.72
C VAL A 921 -8.88 22.40 -12.08
N GLU A 922 -7.58 22.70 -12.15
CA GLU A 922 -7.07 24.01 -12.57
C GLU A 922 -7.66 24.44 -13.93
N HIS A 923 -7.84 23.51 -14.87
CA HIS A 923 -8.38 23.80 -16.20
C HIS A 923 -9.90 23.63 -16.32
N HIS A 924 -10.48 22.66 -15.62
CA HIS A 924 -11.86 22.21 -15.84
C HIS A 924 -12.83 22.55 -14.71
N TRP A 925 -12.42 23.37 -13.73
CA TRP A 925 -13.35 23.85 -12.70
C TRP A 925 -14.57 24.57 -13.29
N ASN A 926 -14.37 25.40 -14.33
CA ASN A 926 -15.47 26.07 -15.00
C ASN A 926 -16.43 25.07 -15.70
N ASP A 927 -15.92 23.99 -16.28
CA ASP A 927 -16.76 22.95 -16.89
C ASP A 927 -17.63 22.25 -15.83
N VAL A 928 -17.09 22.02 -14.63
CA VAL A 928 -17.85 21.46 -13.48
C VAL A 928 -18.98 22.39 -13.04
N LEU A 929 -18.72 23.70 -13.02
CA LEU A 929 -19.69 24.72 -12.65
C LEU A 929 -20.82 24.86 -13.69
N LEU A 930 -20.52 24.67 -14.97
CA LEU A 930 -21.50 24.71 -16.06
C LEU A 930 -22.26 23.38 -16.24
N SER A 931 -21.75 22.28 -15.69
CA SER A 931 -22.35 20.96 -15.78
C SER A 931 -23.54 20.78 -14.82
N ASN A 932 -24.54 20.04 -15.27
CA ASN A 932 -25.67 19.59 -14.44
C ASN A 932 -25.44 18.20 -13.82
N ASP A 933 -24.30 17.54 -14.08
CA ASP A 933 -24.01 16.23 -13.50
C ASP A 933 -23.73 16.38 -11.99
N VAL A 934 -24.42 15.62 -11.14
CA VAL A 934 -24.17 15.60 -9.68
C VAL A 934 -22.73 15.15 -9.34
N ARG A 935 -22.04 14.51 -10.27
CA ARG A 935 -20.64 14.06 -10.18
C ARG A 935 -19.67 15.12 -10.63
N ALA A 936 -19.25 16.00 -9.72
CA ALA A 936 -18.25 17.03 -10.02
C ALA A 936 -16.97 16.44 -10.65
N TRP A 937 -16.42 15.36 -10.07
CA TRP A 937 -15.20 14.74 -10.58
C TRP A 937 -15.37 14.04 -11.94
N ARG A 938 -16.55 13.43 -12.21
CA ARG A 938 -16.85 12.87 -13.53
C ARG A 938 -16.90 13.97 -14.59
N ALA A 939 -17.59 15.08 -14.29
CA ALA A 939 -17.66 16.23 -15.19
C ALA A 939 -16.27 16.80 -15.52
N ALA A 940 -15.38 16.93 -14.52
CA ALA A 940 -14.01 17.41 -14.73
C ALA A 940 -13.19 16.46 -15.62
N PHE A 941 -13.23 15.15 -15.35
CA PHE A 941 -12.46 14.17 -16.11
C PHE A 941 -13.01 13.90 -17.51
N ASP A 942 -14.33 13.96 -17.70
CA ASP A 942 -14.95 13.86 -19.03
C ASP A 942 -14.58 15.08 -19.89
N ALA A 943 -14.60 16.28 -19.33
CA ALA A 943 -14.13 17.49 -20.02
C ALA A 943 -12.64 17.39 -20.39
N ALA A 944 -11.80 16.92 -19.46
CA ALA A 944 -10.38 16.71 -19.70
C ALA A 944 -10.10 15.63 -20.76
N ALA A 945 -10.89 14.56 -20.81
CA ALA A 945 -10.74 13.48 -21.79
C ALA A 945 -11.13 13.88 -23.22
N THR A 946 -12.03 14.87 -23.37
CA THR A 946 -12.38 15.43 -24.69
C THR A 946 -11.43 16.53 -25.16
N SER A 947 -10.58 17.04 -24.27
CA SER A 947 -9.61 18.10 -24.58
C SER A 947 -8.39 17.53 -25.29
N SER A 948 -8.13 17.99 -26.51
CA SER A 948 -6.94 17.58 -27.27
C SER A 948 -5.68 18.21 -26.70
N ASN A 949 -4.66 17.39 -26.45
CA ASN A 949 -3.32 17.80 -26.06
C ASN A 949 -2.28 16.84 -26.65
N GLU A 950 -0.99 17.20 -26.57
CA GLU A 950 0.12 16.44 -27.15
C GLU A 950 0.45 15.14 -26.39
N LEU A 951 -0.25 14.84 -25.29
CA LEU A 951 0.04 13.69 -24.43
C LEU A 951 -0.69 12.41 -24.85
N GLY A 952 -1.54 12.48 -25.88
CA GLY A 952 -2.24 11.33 -26.44
C GLY A 952 -3.02 10.53 -25.38
N GLU A 953 -2.88 9.21 -25.39
CA GLU A 953 -3.64 8.29 -24.53
C GLU A 953 -3.27 8.35 -23.03
N PHE A 954 -2.19 9.05 -22.67
CA PHE A 954 -1.80 9.25 -21.27
C PHE A 954 -2.66 10.34 -20.58
N SER A 955 -3.30 11.20 -21.37
CA SER A 955 -4.22 12.22 -20.87
C SER A 955 -5.65 11.67 -20.67
N PRO A 956 -6.40 12.14 -19.66
CA PRO A 956 -5.95 12.96 -18.53
C PRO A 956 -5.38 12.14 -17.37
N TRP A 957 -5.31 10.82 -17.50
CA TRP A 957 -5.22 9.92 -16.34
C TRP A 957 -3.82 9.77 -15.74
N TRP A 958 -2.76 9.80 -16.54
CA TRP A 958 -1.38 9.76 -16.02
C TRP A 958 -0.71 11.12 -16.03
N MET A 959 -1.12 11.99 -16.94
CA MET A 959 -0.54 13.30 -17.14
C MET A 959 -1.62 14.28 -17.59
N TYR A 960 -1.58 15.47 -17.02
CA TYR A 960 -2.38 16.60 -17.49
C TYR A 960 -1.57 17.90 -17.38
N PRO A 961 -1.61 18.79 -18.38
CA PRO A 961 -0.94 20.08 -18.30
C PRO A 961 -1.44 20.90 -17.10
N GLY A 962 -0.56 21.66 -16.46
CA GLY A 962 -0.92 22.51 -15.31
C GLY A 962 0.28 22.90 -14.46
N SER A 963 0.03 23.39 -13.25
CA SER A 963 1.08 23.88 -12.34
C SER A 963 1.64 22.79 -11.41
N ALA A 964 0.86 21.77 -11.07
CA ALA A 964 1.30 20.71 -10.17
C ALA A 964 2.27 19.74 -10.85
N ARG A 965 3.33 19.36 -10.13
CA ARG A 965 4.41 18.48 -10.58
C ARG A 965 4.70 17.42 -9.52
N ILE A 966 5.38 16.35 -9.90
CA ILE A 966 5.90 15.38 -8.92
C ILE A 966 7.11 16.00 -8.22
N HIS A 967 7.09 16.12 -6.90
CA HIS A 967 8.18 16.71 -6.13
C HIS A 967 9.20 15.63 -5.74
N ARG A 968 10.40 15.71 -6.31
CA ARG A 968 11.60 14.98 -5.86
C ARG A 968 12.32 15.84 -4.83
N VAL A 969 12.11 15.57 -3.55
CA VAL A 969 12.74 16.32 -2.45
C VAL A 969 13.98 15.57 -1.97
N ILE A 970 15.12 16.26 -1.89
CA ILE A 970 16.42 15.66 -1.52
C ILE A 970 16.84 16.19 -0.15
N ALA A 971 17.07 15.29 0.81
CA ALA A 971 17.70 15.64 2.08
C ALA A 971 19.22 15.61 1.93
N HIS A 972 19.88 16.73 2.21
CA HIS A 972 21.34 16.80 2.30
C HIS A 972 21.75 17.90 3.26
N TYR A 973 22.91 17.74 3.91
CA TYR A 973 23.52 18.86 4.64
C TYR A 973 24.26 19.79 3.67
N PRO A 974 24.38 21.09 4.00
CA PRO A 974 25.28 21.99 3.27
C PRO A 974 26.69 21.41 3.21
N LEU A 975 27.36 21.53 2.05
CA LEU A 975 28.72 21.03 1.81
C LEU A 975 28.89 19.49 1.91
N SER A 976 27.79 18.72 1.92
CA SER A 976 27.85 17.26 1.88
C SER A 976 28.25 16.74 0.49
N ARG A 977 28.91 15.56 0.46
CA ARG A 977 29.17 14.81 -0.77
C ARG A 977 27.90 14.34 -1.48
N ASP A 978 26.76 14.33 -0.77
CA ASP A 978 25.44 13.96 -1.31
C ASP A 978 25.07 14.82 -2.53
N ILE A 979 25.47 16.09 -2.55
CA ILE A 979 25.18 16.99 -3.69
C ILE A 979 25.84 16.48 -4.97
N ALA A 980 27.14 16.16 -4.91
CA ALA A 980 27.87 15.62 -6.05
C ALA A 980 27.36 14.24 -6.46
N LYS A 981 27.01 13.39 -5.48
CA LYS A 981 26.44 12.06 -5.73
C LYS A 981 25.10 12.15 -6.45
N TYR A 982 24.23 13.10 -6.08
CA TYR A 982 22.96 13.32 -6.77
C TYR A 982 23.17 13.73 -8.23
N GLU A 983 24.08 14.66 -8.50
CA GLU A 983 24.37 15.11 -9.88
C GLU A 983 24.85 13.96 -10.78
N GLN A 984 25.68 13.08 -10.24
CA GLN A 984 26.11 11.86 -10.93
C GLN A 984 24.92 10.92 -11.22
N LEU A 985 24.08 10.65 -10.21
CA LEU A 985 22.90 9.78 -10.36
C LEU A 985 21.87 10.36 -11.35
N ARG A 986 21.67 11.68 -11.36
CA ARG A 986 20.78 12.38 -12.30
C ARG A 986 21.25 12.24 -13.74
N THR A 987 22.56 12.43 -13.95
CA THR A 987 23.17 12.26 -15.27
C THR A 987 22.95 10.82 -15.75
N ALA A 988 23.28 9.83 -14.91
CA ALA A 988 23.11 8.42 -15.22
C ALA A 988 21.66 8.00 -15.54
N LEU A 989 20.64 8.60 -14.88
CA LEU A 989 19.23 8.31 -15.15
C LEU A 989 18.81 8.67 -16.58
N THR A 990 19.20 9.86 -17.06
CA THR A 990 18.87 10.36 -18.41
C THR A 990 19.44 9.44 -19.49
N LEU A 991 20.59 8.84 -19.19
CA LEU A 991 21.37 8.01 -20.08
C LEU A 991 20.92 6.54 -20.09
N TYR A 992 20.40 6.04 -18.96
CA TYR A 992 19.80 4.71 -18.87
C TYR A 992 18.72 4.48 -19.93
N ARG A 993 17.90 5.51 -20.23
CA ARG A 993 16.82 5.43 -21.23
C ARG A 993 17.33 5.27 -22.66
N LEU A 994 18.47 5.87 -22.98
CA LEU A 994 19.07 5.83 -24.32
C LEU A 994 19.87 4.55 -24.60
N THR A 995 20.21 3.77 -23.57
CA THR A 995 21.22 2.71 -23.63
C THR A 995 20.65 1.29 -23.40
N LEU A 996 19.33 1.11 -23.52
CA LEU A 996 18.64 -0.16 -23.26
C LEU A 996 19.32 -1.35 -23.95
N GLY A 997 19.75 -2.34 -23.14
CA GLY A 997 20.40 -3.57 -23.61
C GLY A 997 21.86 -3.43 -24.09
N GLN A 998 22.49 -2.26 -23.98
CA GLN A 998 23.87 -2.04 -24.47
C GLN A 998 24.96 -2.40 -23.43
N PRO A 999 26.07 -3.04 -23.83
CA PRO A 999 27.28 -3.18 -23.00
C PRO A 999 28.05 -1.86 -22.91
N ARG A 1000 28.73 -1.62 -21.78
CA ARG A 1000 29.54 -0.42 -21.49
C ARG A 1000 28.77 0.89 -21.75
N GLN A 1001 27.66 1.04 -21.03
CA GLN A 1001 26.77 2.20 -21.17
C GLN A 1001 27.49 3.53 -20.89
N GLU A 1002 28.41 3.58 -19.92
CA GLU A 1002 29.22 4.77 -19.59
C GLU A 1002 30.10 5.27 -20.74
N ASP A 1003 30.80 4.36 -21.42
CA ASP A 1003 31.65 4.73 -22.57
C ASP A 1003 30.81 5.35 -23.68
N MET A 1004 29.62 4.78 -23.96
CA MET A 1004 28.71 5.27 -24.98
C MET A 1004 28.12 6.63 -24.61
N VAL A 1005 27.77 6.80 -23.33
CA VAL A 1005 27.33 8.06 -22.73
C VAL A 1005 28.38 9.14 -22.87
N GLU A 1006 29.61 8.87 -22.45
CA GLU A 1006 30.70 9.83 -22.52
C GLU A 1006 30.97 10.19 -23.98
N LEU A 1007 30.87 9.22 -24.89
CA LEU A 1007 31.01 9.45 -26.33
C LEU A 1007 29.92 10.36 -26.89
N LEU A 1008 28.66 10.14 -26.50
CA LEU A 1008 27.51 10.95 -26.93
C LEU A 1008 27.62 12.38 -26.37
N ALA A 1009 27.95 12.51 -25.08
CA ALA A 1009 28.18 13.81 -24.42
C ALA A 1009 29.37 14.57 -25.02
N LYS A 1010 30.50 13.90 -25.27
CA LYS A 1010 31.70 14.49 -25.92
C LYS A 1010 31.43 14.91 -27.38
N LYS A 1011 30.46 14.28 -28.05
CA LYS A 1011 30.07 14.62 -29.43
C LYS A 1011 28.98 15.69 -29.53
N GLY A 1012 28.44 16.17 -28.41
CA GLY A 1012 27.37 17.17 -28.40
C GLY A 1012 26.07 16.68 -29.05
N VAL A 1013 25.82 15.36 -29.02
CA VAL A 1013 24.59 14.78 -29.54
C VAL A 1013 23.48 15.08 -28.53
N ASP A 1014 22.51 15.90 -28.93
CA ASP A 1014 21.33 16.18 -28.12
C ASP A 1014 20.52 14.88 -27.97
N GLY A 1015 20.10 14.55 -26.75
CA GLY A 1015 19.49 13.26 -26.42
C GLY A 1015 18.21 12.98 -27.21
N GLU A 1016 17.54 14.03 -27.68
CA GLU A 1016 16.33 13.97 -28.51
C GLU A 1016 16.61 13.66 -30.00
N ALA A 1017 17.85 13.83 -30.47
CA ALA A 1017 18.23 13.60 -31.87
C ALA A 1017 18.64 12.15 -32.18
N VAL A 1018 18.66 11.26 -31.17
CA VAL A 1018 19.07 9.85 -31.33
C VAL A 1018 17.85 8.97 -31.63
N PRO A 1019 17.85 8.18 -32.74
CA PRO A 1019 16.74 7.27 -33.05
C PRO A 1019 16.57 6.22 -31.94
N THR A 1020 15.51 6.32 -31.12
CA THR A 1020 15.25 5.41 -30.00
C THR A 1020 14.70 4.06 -30.48
N ILE A 1021 14.97 3.00 -29.71
CA ILE A 1021 14.40 1.66 -29.98
C ILE A 1021 12.93 1.67 -29.54
N ASP A 1022 12.01 1.72 -30.49
CA ASP A 1022 10.57 1.71 -30.23
C ASP A 1022 10.05 0.29 -29.95
N LEU A 1023 9.83 -0.04 -28.67
CA LEU A 1023 9.28 -1.32 -28.22
C LEU A 1023 7.78 -1.23 -27.90
N ARG A 1024 7.08 -0.19 -28.35
CA ARG A 1024 5.62 -0.10 -28.15
C ARG A 1024 4.92 -1.31 -28.79
N PRO A 1025 3.86 -1.82 -28.15
CA PRO A 1025 3.11 -2.94 -28.70
C PRO A 1025 2.61 -2.59 -30.12
N PRO A 1026 2.69 -3.53 -31.07
CA PRO A 1026 2.10 -3.32 -32.39
C PRO A 1026 0.58 -3.17 -32.25
N VAL A 1027 0.02 -2.21 -32.97
CA VAL A 1027 -1.43 -2.02 -33.05
C VAL A 1027 -1.99 -3.07 -34.02
N PRO A 1028 -3.08 -3.78 -33.69
CA PRO A 1028 -3.72 -4.76 -34.55
C PRO A 1028 -4.15 -4.23 -35.92
#